data_AF-A0A950A3T5-F1
#
_entry.id   AF-A0A950A3T5-F1
#
_cell.length_a   1.000
_cell.length_b   1.000
_cell.length_c   1.000
_cell.angle_alpha   90.00
_cell.angle_beta   90.00
_cell.angle_gamma   90.00
#
_symmetry.space_group_name_H-M   'P 1'
#
loop_
_entity.id
_entity.type
_entity.pdbx_description
1 polymer ?
#
loop_
_entity_poly.entity_id
_entity_poly.type
_entity_poly.pdbx_seq_one_letter_code
_entity_poly.pdbx_strand_id
1 'polypeptide(L)'
;PVTEAPPPPVTEAPPPPVSEAPPPPVSEAPPPSPAGVQATLEVRNAIGLHARPAARFVETVRRFDADVRVAKSPNGQPVKATSLTNVVALGARFGDTLAVTASGPQADDVLLALAQLADEGFGDGVAAAAPPPTGASTTATAPTPQPKTRGPGWPASQARTRGVAPASGEVLAGVPASAGLAVGPAHHLHGATGPPPDRPPESPDRERERLTQGIAVAHTAIEQDRDTVAGRAGKAEAAIFDAHLVLLDDEAMLDPAYAAIDAGATAERAWYDAAEAVAERYRALDEPLLQERATDVLDVGRRVVDALTGRHDNSASGIVLAGELTPADAAALDPARVTGIATAHGTATAHAAILARALGLPAVVGLGESLLEIPDETTVLIDGEAGTLQVDPPEDVQRDAAERRERADQRRAEARTRAAEPGATRDGTRVEVFANLGSAAEAAKAVELGAEGVGLLRTEFLFLDRAELPDEDEQAEVLRAIAKALDGRPLVVRTLDAGADKPLPALPMPPEANPFLGVRGIRLGLARPEVLATQLRAILRVAADGYPLKVMLPMVATLEEIQAARAALEQARSDTGVDAPIEFGIMVEIPAAALTAERLAPHVDFFSLGTNDLTQYTMAAERGDERLAPLLTGTQPAVLRLVKDTVCGADAHGRWVGVCGELAGDATAAVLFAGLGVSELSMAPALVPDVKAALRGVDLAQARAAAHQALEVDSAAAARALGAALL
;
A
#
# COMPACT_ATOMS: atom_id res chain seq x y z
N PRO A 1 81.45 21.71 20.06
CA PRO A 1 80.70 22.40 19.00
C PRO A 1 79.21 22.47 19.40
N VAL A 2 78.75 23.36 20.29
CA VAL A 2 78.77 24.84 20.27
C VAL A 2 78.44 25.39 18.89
N THR A 3 77.18 25.86 18.74
CA THR A 3 76.73 27.11 18.11
C THR A 3 75.19 27.09 18.13
N GLU A 4 74.52 27.70 19.10
CA GLU A 4 74.09 29.11 19.21
C GLU A 4 72.75 29.40 18.49
N ALA A 5 71.74 29.74 19.30
CA ALA A 5 70.45 30.28 18.88
C ALA A 5 70.59 31.79 18.58
N PRO A 6 69.87 32.35 17.58
CA PRO A 6 69.76 33.81 17.42
C PRO A 6 68.42 34.36 17.95
N PRO A 7 68.34 35.69 18.19
CA PRO A 7 67.43 36.33 19.14
C PRO A 7 66.13 36.89 18.49
N PRO A 8 65.13 37.32 19.27
CA PRO A 8 64.11 38.29 18.85
C PRO A 8 64.54 39.73 19.26
N PRO A 9 63.77 40.80 18.99
CA PRO A 9 63.08 41.27 17.78
C PRO A 9 63.56 42.71 17.39
N VAL A 10 63.19 43.23 16.22
CA VAL A 10 63.09 44.70 15.99
C VAL A 10 61.87 45.01 15.13
N THR A 11 61.01 45.86 15.66
CA THR A 11 59.83 46.50 15.08
C THR A 11 60.19 47.47 13.96
N GLU A 12 59.53 47.33 12.80
CA GLU A 12 59.46 48.38 11.78
C GLU A 12 57.99 48.85 11.66
N ALA A 13 57.81 50.17 11.72
CA ALA A 13 56.52 50.84 11.71
C ALA A 13 55.90 50.85 10.30
N PRO A 14 54.56 50.73 10.16
CA PRO A 14 53.90 50.94 8.88
C PRO A 14 53.91 52.43 8.49
N PRO A 15 54.02 52.77 7.19
CA PRO A 15 53.98 54.15 6.70
C PRO A 15 52.58 54.78 6.85
N PRO A 16 52.49 56.13 6.87
CA PRO A 16 51.25 56.86 7.17
C PRO A 16 50.20 56.74 6.05
N PRO A 17 48.90 56.97 6.36
CA PRO A 17 47.83 56.87 5.38
C PRO A 17 47.87 58.09 4.46
N VAL A 18 47.89 57.84 3.14
CA VAL A 18 47.64 58.87 2.14
C VAL A 18 46.15 58.90 1.85
N SER A 19 45.54 60.03 2.17
CA SER A 19 44.17 60.41 1.84
C SER A 19 44.01 60.57 0.32
N GLU A 20 43.14 59.78 -0.30
CA GLU A 20 42.56 60.11 -1.61
C GLU A 20 41.03 60.20 -1.51
N ALA A 21 40.54 61.27 -2.11
CA ALA A 21 39.15 61.72 -2.19
C ALA A 21 38.24 60.71 -2.89
N PRO A 22 36.91 60.76 -2.64
CA PRO A 22 35.98 59.74 -3.13
C PRO A 22 35.87 59.74 -4.67
N PRO A 23 35.97 58.58 -5.33
CA PRO A 23 35.59 58.42 -6.73
C PRO A 23 34.05 58.53 -6.89
N PRO A 24 33.56 58.84 -8.11
CA PRO A 24 32.23 59.39 -8.38
C PRO A 24 31.12 58.35 -8.12
N PRO A 25 29.83 58.77 -8.05
CA PRO A 25 28.74 57.82 -7.87
C PRO A 25 28.83 56.76 -8.97
N VAL A 26 28.96 55.50 -8.55
CA VAL A 26 28.85 54.35 -9.44
C VAL A 26 27.46 54.44 -10.03
N SER A 27 27.43 54.75 -11.33
CA SER A 27 26.28 54.57 -12.21
C SER A 27 25.57 53.30 -11.80
N GLU A 28 24.26 53.38 -11.55
CA GLU A 28 23.40 52.21 -11.46
C GLU A 28 23.83 51.22 -12.54
N ALA A 29 24.33 50.07 -12.10
CA ALA A 29 24.44 48.93 -12.98
C ALA A 29 23.04 48.72 -13.55
N PRO A 30 22.88 48.61 -14.88
CA PRO A 30 21.57 48.27 -15.44
C PRO A 30 21.12 46.96 -14.77
N PRO A 31 19.81 46.81 -14.47
CA PRO A 31 19.31 45.57 -13.86
C PRO A 31 19.81 44.38 -14.67
N PRO A 32 20.25 43.27 -14.05
CA PRO A 32 20.55 42.07 -14.81
C PRO A 32 19.27 41.68 -15.55
N SER A 33 19.29 41.73 -16.88
CA SER A 33 18.22 41.17 -17.71
C SER A 33 18.05 39.70 -17.33
N PRO A 34 16.88 39.26 -16.82
CA PRO A 34 16.63 37.85 -16.63
C PRO A 34 16.01 37.34 -17.94
N ALA A 35 16.78 37.33 -19.02
CA ALA A 35 16.35 36.58 -20.20
C ALA A 35 16.76 35.11 -19.97
N GLY A 36 16.19 34.50 -18.93
CA GLY A 36 16.25 33.05 -18.77
C GLY A 36 15.57 32.40 -19.98
N VAL A 37 16.11 31.29 -20.45
CA VAL A 37 15.49 30.53 -21.54
C VAL A 37 14.19 29.96 -21.00
N GLN A 38 13.13 29.99 -21.81
CA GLN A 38 11.82 29.52 -21.41
C GLN A 38 11.40 28.31 -22.25
N ALA A 39 10.85 27.32 -21.58
CA ALA A 39 10.18 26.20 -22.20
C ALA A 39 8.75 26.09 -21.67
N THR A 40 7.88 25.50 -22.49
CA THR A 40 6.52 25.17 -22.10
C THR A 40 6.41 23.65 -22.09
N LEU A 41 6.04 23.10 -20.94
CA LEU A 41 5.87 21.66 -20.76
C LEU A 41 4.38 21.35 -20.62
N GLU A 42 3.91 20.34 -21.33
CA GLU A 42 2.53 19.87 -21.17
C GLU A 42 2.50 18.76 -20.11
N VAL A 43 1.57 18.86 -19.16
CA VAL A 43 1.36 17.81 -18.16
C VAL A 43 0.54 16.71 -18.79
N ARG A 44 1.25 15.67 -19.22
CA ARG A 44 0.69 14.57 -20.01
C ARG A 44 0.35 13.32 -19.22
N ASN A 45 0.72 13.24 -17.95
CA ASN A 45 0.37 12.10 -17.11
C ASN A 45 -0.99 12.28 -16.43
N ALA A 46 -1.72 11.18 -16.20
CA ALA A 46 -3.14 11.19 -15.84
C ALA A 46 -3.46 11.92 -14.52
N ILE A 47 -2.60 11.76 -13.50
CA ILE A 47 -2.79 12.32 -12.16
C ILE A 47 -2.14 13.72 -12.06
N GLY A 48 -1.25 14.08 -12.99
CA GLY A 48 -0.51 15.34 -13.00
C GLY A 48 0.78 15.31 -12.15
N LEU A 49 1.32 16.47 -11.76
CA LEU A 49 2.56 16.53 -10.97
C LEU A 49 2.32 16.22 -9.48
N HIS A 50 1.98 14.98 -9.17
CA HIS A 50 1.98 14.46 -7.79
C HIS A 50 3.40 14.06 -7.34
N ALA A 51 3.54 13.58 -6.10
CA ALA A 51 4.82 13.41 -5.41
C ALA A 51 5.91 12.67 -6.23
N ARG A 52 5.59 11.58 -6.95
CA ARG A 52 6.58 10.81 -7.73
C ARG A 52 7.02 11.52 -9.04
N PRO A 53 6.10 11.93 -9.95
CA PRO A 53 6.40 12.82 -11.07
C PRO A 53 7.14 14.09 -10.68
N ALA A 54 6.71 14.73 -9.58
CA ALA A 54 7.35 15.93 -9.06
C ALA A 54 8.74 15.63 -8.47
N ALA A 55 8.94 14.47 -7.84
CA ALA A 55 10.25 14.04 -7.36
C ALA A 55 11.22 13.80 -8.53
N ARG A 56 10.77 13.10 -9.58
CA ARG A 56 11.56 12.91 -10.81
C ARG A 56 11.85 14.22 -11.54
N PHE A 57 10.88 15.13 -11.54
CA PHE A 57 11.07 16.49 -12.06
C PHE A 57 12.17 17.21 -11.30
N VAL A 58 12.10 17.23 -9.98
CA VAL A 58 13.09 17.87 -9.10
C VAL A 58 14.47 17.21 -9.20
N GLU A 59 14.53 15.88 -9.18
CA GLU A 59 15.77 15.11 -9.36
C GLU A 59 16.42 15.43 -10.71
N THR A 60 15.63 15.54 -11.77
CA THR A 60 16.14 15.94 -13.09
C THR A 60 16.73 17.35 -13.03
N VAL A 61 16.03 18.32 -12.43
CA VAL A 61 16.53 19.70 -12.28
C VAL A 61 17.85 19.73 -11.50
N ARG A 62 17.94 19.00 -10.39
CA ARG A 62 19.12 18.99 -9.50
C ARG A 62 20.39 18.41 -10.13
N ARG A 63 20.30 17.70 -11.27
CA ARG A 63 21.47 17.18 -12.00
C ARG A 63 22.23 18.26 -12.77
N PHE A 64 21.67 19.45 -12.91
CA PHE A 64 22.22 20.53 -13.72
C PHE A 64 22.51 21.78 -12.90
N ASP A 65 23.59 22.48 -13.24
CA ASP A 65 23.93 23.80 -12.70
C ASP A 65 23.09 24.90 -13.38
N ALA A 66 21.84 25.05 -12.93
CA ALA A 66 20.90 26.07 -13.41
C ALA A 66 19.84 26.46 -12.34
N ASP A 67 19.51 27.75 -12.25
CA ASP A 67 18.34 28.25 -11.50
C ASP A 67 17.09 28.08 -12.36
N VAL A 68 16.20 27.17 -11.94
CA VAL A 68 14.99 26.80 -12.68
C VAL A 68 13.76 27.18 -11.87
N ARG A 69 12.83 27.90 -12.51
CA ARG A 69 11.50 28.22 -11.97
C ARG A 69 10.41 27.64 -12.84
N VAL A 70 9.34 27.16 -12.22
CA VAL A 70 8.18 26.58 -12.89
C VAL A 70 6.89 27.22 -12.40
N ALA A 71 5.97 27.51 -13.32
CA ALA A 71 4.66 28.06 -13.03
C ALA A 71 3.57 27.32 -13.81
N LYS A 72 2.37 27.19 -13.24
CA LYS A 72 1.18 26.74 -13.98
C LYS A 72 0.71 27.86 -14.91
N SER A 73 0.77 27.68 -16.22
CA SER A 73 0.33 28.67 -17.22
C SER A 73 -1.21 28.74 -17.30
N PRO A 74 -1.84 29.91 -17.55
CA PRO A 74 -1.22 31.22 -17.77
C PRO A 74 -1.05 32.09 -16.51
N ASN A 75 -1.62 31.70 -15.36
CA ASN A 75 -1.81 32.60 -14.21
C ASN A 75 -1.09 32.18 -12.92
N GLY A 76 -0.34 31.08 -12.94
CA GLY A 76 0.39 30.57 -11.78
C GLY A 76 1.62 31.42 -11.45
N GLN A 77 1.94 31.52 -10.16
CA GLN A 77 3.19 32.15 -9.75
C GLN A 77 4.37 31.21 -9.97
N PRO A 78 5.51 31.70 -10.49
CA PRO A 78 6.72 30.89 -10.61
C PRO A 78 7.25 30.48 -9.24
N VAL A 79 7.41 29.17 -9.05
CA VAL A 79 8.05 28.56 -7.89
C VAL A 79 9.40 27.96 -8.27
N LYS A 80 10.30 27.77 -7.31
CA LYS A 80 11.57 27.08 -7.57
C LYS A 80 11.33 25.62 -7.94
N ALA A 81 11.94 25.17 -9.03
CA ALA A 81 11.76 23.84 -9.60
C ALA A 81 12.58 22.74 -8.89
N THR A 82 13.45 23.12 -7.95
CA THR A 82 14.26 22.23 -7.09
C THR A 82 13.53 21.79 -5.81
N SER A 83 12.31 22.29 -5.58
CA SER A 83 11.49 21.99 -4.40
C SER A 83 10.30 21.11 -4.78
N LEU A 84 10.30 19.87 -4.30
CA LEU A 84 9.24 18.89 -4.52
C LEU A 84 7.88 19.45 -4.08
N THR A 85 7.83 19.97 -2.87
CA THR A 85 6.66 20.56 -2.23
C THR A 85 6.10 21.74 -3.01
N ASN A 86 6.94 22.59 -3.58
CA ASN A 86 6.48 23.70 -4.41
C ASN A 86 5.97 23.23 -5.78
N VAL A 87 6.63 22.26 -6.39
CA VAL A 87 6.20 21.67 -7.66
C VAL A 87 4.86 20.96 -7.51
N VAL A 88 4.66 20.18 -6.43
CA VAL A 88 3.37 19.52 -6.13
C VAL A 88 2.29 20.56 -5.83
N ALA A 89 2.60 21.61 -5.07
CA ALA A 89 1.64 22.66 -4.72
C ALA A 89 1.14 23.49 -5.93
N LEU A 90 1.77 23.37 -7.10
CA LEU A 90 1.21 23.93 -8.33
C LEU A 90 -0.14 23.31 -8.70
N GLY A 91 -0.45 22.11 -8.17
CA GLY A 91 -1.69 21.39 -8.47
C GLY A 91 -1.86 21.21 -9.98
N ALA A 92 -0.76 20.92 -10.67
CA ALA A 92 -0.76 20.77 -12.12
C ALA A 92 -1.34 19.40 -12.48
N ARG A 93 -2.43 19.40 -13.23
CA ARG A 93 -3.23 18.24 -13.63
C ARG A 93 -2.97 17.89 -15.09
N PHE A 94 -3.45 16.73 -15.51
CA PHE A 94 -3.44 16.35 -16.92
C PHE A 94 -4.02 17.46 -17.82
N GLY A 95 -3.32 17.79 -18.90
CA GLY A 95 -3.67 18.85 -19.84
C GLY A 95 -3.29 20.27 -19.41
N ASP A 96 -2.81 20.46 -18.16
CA ASP A 96 -2.25 21.74 -17.75
C ASP A 96 -0.91 21.99 -18.43
N THR A 97 -0.58 23.26 -18.59
CA THR A 97 0.67 23.70 -19.20
C THR A 97 1.56 24.35 -18.15
N LEU A 98 2.83 23.98 -18.11
CA LEU A 98 3.83 24.54 -17.21
C LEU A 98 4.76 25.46 -17.98
N ALA A 99 4.91 26.70 -17.51
CA ALA A 99 5.94 27.61 -17.98
C ALA A 99 7.19 27.40 -17.12
N VAL A 100 8.28 26.92 -17.73
CA VAL A 100 9.57 26.70 -17.07
C VAL A 100 10.56 27.75 -17.57
N THR A 101 11.20 28.46 -16.66
CA THR A 101 12.27 29.42 -16.96
C THR A 101 13.56 28.93 -16.31
N ALA A 102 14.63 28.82 -17.08
CA ALA A 102 15.95 28.41 -16.59
C ALA A 102 17.00 29.49 -16.85
N SER A 103 17.94 29.66 -15.92
CA SER A 103 19.10 30.55 -16.08
C SER A 103 20.34 29.95 -15.44
N GLY A 104 21.51 30.11 -16.05
CA GLY A 104 22.76 29.51 -15.56
C GLY A 104 23.53 28.75 -16.67
N PRO A 105 24.70 28.18 -16.34
CA PRO A 105 25.58 27.52 -17.30
C PRO A 105 24.94 26.37 -18.08
N GLN A 106 23.97 25.66 -17.47
CA GLN A 106 23.29 24.50 -18.07
C GLN A 106 21.78 24.73 -18.31
N ALA A 107 21.38 25.99 -18.50
CA ALA A 107 19.97 26.36 -18.67
C ALA A 107 19.27 25.67 -19.87
N ASP A 108 19.96 25.52 -21.00
CA ASP A 108 19.38 24.82 -22.16
C ASP A 108 19.31 23.29 -21.95
N ASP A 109 20.33 22.71 -21.34
CA ASP A 109 20.41 21.26 -21.07
C ASP A 109 19.30 20.79 -20.11
N VAL A 110 19.02 21.56 -19.05
CA VAL A 110 17.96 21.24 -18.10
C VAL A 110 16.57 21.36 -18.73
N LEU A 111 16.34 22.36 -19.60
CA LEU A 111 15.06 22.50 -20.30
C LEU A 111 14.84 21.35 -21.28
N LEU A 112 15.89 20.88 -21.96
CA LEU A 112 15.82 19.73 -22.84
C LEU A 112 15.50 18.44 -22.05
N ALA A 113 16.18 18.23 -20.93
CA ALA A 113 15.92 17.08 -20.06
C ALA A 113 14.51 17.11 -19.47
N LEU A 114 14.02 18.29 -19.07
CA LEU A 114 12.64 18.45 -18.58
C LEU A 114 11.60 18.29 -19.69
N ALA A 115 11.89 18.70 -20.92
CA ALA A 115 11.03 18.46 -22.07
C ALA A 115 10.91 16.97 -22.37
N GLN A 116 12.04 16.25 -22.40
CA GLN A 116 12.03 14.81 -22.55
C GLN A 116 11.26 14.13 -21.41
N LEU A 117 11.50 14.54 -20.17
CA LEU A 117 10.79 14.02 -19.02
C LEU A 117 9.28 14.28 -19.11
N ALA A 118 8.85 15.47 -19.55
CA ALA A 118 7.44 15.79 -19.77
C ALA A 118 6.82 14.97 -20.90
N ASP A 119 7.56 14.73 -21.99
CA ASP A 119 7.16 13.86 -23.10
C ASP A 119 7.03 12.39 -22.68
N GLU A 120 7.74 11.97 -21.63
CA GLU A 120 7.62 10.65 -20.98
C GLU A 120 6.55 10.65 -19.86
N GLY A 121 5.77 11.72 -19.72
CA GLY A 121 4.74 11.85 -18.68
C GLY A 121 5.32 11.95 -17.27
N PHE A 122 6.47 12.60 -17.14
CA PHE A 122 7.25 12.72 -15.90
C PHE A 122 7.60 11.37 -15.26
N GLY A 123 7.67 10.33 -16.08
CA GLY A 123 7.97 8.98 -15.65
C GLY A 123 6.78 8.15 -15.16
N ASP A 124 5.58 8.73 -15.17
CA ASP A 124 4.29 8.05 -14.91
C ASP A 124 3.52 7.78 -16.23
N GLY A 125 4.19 7.93 -17.38
CA GLY A 125 3.62 7.65 -18.70
C GLY A 125 2.69 8.75 -19.20
N VAL A 126 2.48 8.79 -20.52
CA VAL A 126 1.60 9.76 -21.19
C VAL A 126 0.18 9.21 -21.30
N ALA A 127 -0.79 9.92 -20.75
CA ALA A 127 -2.21 9.67 -20.96
C ALA A 127 -2.63 10.14 -22.37
N ALA A 128 -3.44 9.33 -23.06
CA ALA A 128 -3.89 9.63 -24.41
C ALA A 128 -4.80 10.89 -24.42
N ALA A 129 -4.50 11.85 -25.30
CA ALA A 129 -5.32 13.05 -25.48
C ALA A 129 -6.75 12.67 -25.90
N ALA A 130 -7.75 13.05 -25.10
CA ALA A 130 -9.14 12.94 -25.49
C ALA A 130 -9.44 13.88 -26.68
N PRO A 131 -10.22 13.47 -27.70
CA PRO A 131 -10.63 14.37 -28.77
C PRO A 131 -11.51 15.50 -28.20
N PRO A 132 -11.44 16.71 -28.76
CA PRO A 132 -12.23 17.84 -28.29
C PRO A 132 -13.74 17.52 -28.43
N PRO A 133 -14.59 17.96 -27.49
CA PRO A 133 -16.01 17.73 -27.57
C PRO A 133 -16.57 18.43 -28.81
N THR A 134 -16.99 17.64 -29.79
CA THR A 134 -17.78 18.13 -30.92
C THR A 134 -19.16 18.52 -30.42
N GLY A 135 -19.52 19.77 -30.67
CA GLY A 135 -20.68 20.41 -30.08
C GLY A 135 -22.01 19.75 -30.44
N ALA A 136 -22.87 19.60 -29.43
CA ALA A 136 -24.30 19.76 -29.56
C ALA A 136 -24.82 20.46 -28.30
N SER A 137 -25.01 21.76 -28.41
CA SER A 137 -25.70 22.58 -27.43
C SER A 137 -27.14 22.06 -27.28
N THR A 138 -27.46 21.50 -26.12
CA THR A 138 -28.83 21.43 -25.64
C THR A 138 -28.88 22.10 -24.28
N THR A 139 -29.54 23.25 -24.25
CA THR A 139 -29.81 24.04 -23.06
C THR A 139 -30.76 23.28 -22.14
N ALA A 140 -30.21 22.58 -21.15
CA ALA A 140 -30.95 22.11 -19.98
C ALA A 140 -30.41 22.83 -18.75
N THR A 141 -31.21 23.75 -18.21
CA THR A 141 -30.90 24.57 -17.03
C THR A 141 -30.91 23.67 -15.79
N ALA A 142 -29.75 23.41 -15.19
CA ALA A 142 -29.66 22.73 -13.90
C ALA A 142 -30.13 23.67 -12.77
N PRO A 143 -30.92 23.20 -11.79
CA PRO A 143 -31.34 24.02 -10.65
C PRO A 143 -30.21 24.14 -9.60
N THR A 144 -30.12 25.32 -9.00
CA THR A 144 -29.20 25.69 -7.93
C THR A 144 -29.42 24.81 -6.68
N PRO A 145 -28.36 24.31 -6.01
CA PRO A 145 -28.52 23.52 -4.80
C PRO A 145 -28.95 24.40 -3.62
N GLN A 146 -30.10 24.09 -3.02
CA GLN A 146 -30.54 24.66 -1.74
C GLN A 146 -29.90 23.93 -0.55
N PRO A 147 -29.69 24.61 0.58
CA PRO A 147 -29.10 24.02 1.79
C PRO A 147 -30.07 23.00 2.42
N LYS A 148 -29.58 21.76 2.62
CA LYS A 148 -30.34 20.67 3.24
C LYS A 148 -30.54 20.92 4.74
N THR A 149 -31.79 21.05 5.17
CA THR A 149 -32.20 21.01 6.58
C THR A 149 -32.08 19.59 7.13
N ARG A 150 -31.43 19.43 8.29
CA ARG A 150 -31.31 18.16 9.02
C ARG A 150 -32.68 17.64 9.48
N GLY A 151 -33.03 16.42 9.06
CA GLY A 151 -34.12 15.62 9.64
C GLY A 151 -33.70 14.95 10.97
N PRO A 152 -34.66 14.38 11.72
CA PRO A 152 -34.45 13.93 13.10
C PRO A 152 -33.52 12.72 13.19
N GLY A 153 -32.62 12.77 14.17
CA GLY A 153 -31.37 12.03 14.21
C GLY A 153 -31.43 10.55 14.58
N TRP A 154 -30.57 9.78 13.92
CA TRP A 154 -29.89 8.64 14.52
C TRP A 154 -28.87 9.15 15.56
N PRO A 155 -28.53 8.35 16.59
CA PRO A 155 -27.68 8.82 17.68
C PRO A 155 -26.36 9.31 17.10
N ALA A 156 -25.99 10.53 17.51
CA ALA A 156 -24.77 11.17 17.10
C ALA A 156 -23.59 10.22 17.35
N SER A 157 -22.80 10.00 16.31
CA SER A 157 -21.39 9.60 16.38
C SER A 157 -20.76 10.25 17.61
N GLN A 158 -20.13 9.43 18.45
CA GLN A 158 -19.39 9.89 19.63
C GLN A 158 -18.59 11.14 19.25
N ALA A 159 -18.91 12.24 19.94
CA ALA A 159 -18.18 13.47 19.83
C ALA A 159 -16.71 13.20 20.16
N ARG A 160 -15.80 13.92 19.48
CA ARG A 160 -14.36 13.95 19.78
C ARG A 160 -14.16 14.38 21.23
N THR A 161 -14.20 13.43 22.15
CA THR A 161 -13.77 13.58 23.53
C THR A 161 -12.27 13.37 23.54
N ARG A 162 -11.51 14.32 24.10
CA ARG A 162 -10.12 14.07 24.50
C ARG A 162 -10.09 12.75 25.28
N GLY A 163 -9.23 11.84 24.88
CA GLY A 163 -9.17 10.48 25.42
C GLY A 163 -9.07 10.53 26.94
N VAL A 164 -9.98 9.84 27.61
CA VAL A 164 -9.78 9.49 29.01
C VAL A 164 -9.01 8.18 29.00
N ALA A 165 -7.96 8.07 29.82
CA ALA A 165 -7.22 6.82 29.95
C ALA A 165 -8.18 5.67 30.27
N PRO A 166 -8.13 4.56 29.52
CA PRO A 166 -9.00 3.41 29.76
C PRO A 166 -8.75 2.84 31.15
N ALA A 167 -9.81 2.31 31.76
CA ALA A 167 -9.73 1.72 33.09
C ALA A 167 -9.03 0.35 33.06
N SER A 168 -8.45 -0.06 34.18
CA SER A 168 -7.95 -1.44 34.35
C SER A 168 -9.07 -2.45 34.09
N GLY A 169 -8.77 -3.46 33.28
CA GLY A 169 -9.70 -4.47 32.79
C GLY A 169 -10.53 -4.08 31.56
N GLU A 170 -10.49 -2.81 31.12
CA GLU A 170 -11.25 -2.33 29.96
C GLU A 170 -10.77 -3.00 28.66
N VAL A 171 -11.73 -3.35 27.80
CA VAL A 171 -11.47 -3.97 26.49
C VAL A 171 -11.78 -2.94 25.40
N LEU A 172 -10.75 -2.55 24.67
CA LEU A 172 -10.84 -1.75 23.47
C LEU A 172 -11.08 -2.66 22.26
N ALA A 173 -12.02 -2.29 21.41
CA ALA A 173 -12.34 -3.02 20.18
C ALA A 173 -11.88 -2.20 18.97
N GLY A 174 -11.17 -2.86 18.06
CA GLY A 174 -10.68 -2.30 16.81
C GLY A 174 -10.87 -3.27 15.66
N VAL A 175 -10.09 -3.07 14.60
CA VAL A 175 -10.08 -3.90 13.40
C VAL A 175 -8.95 -4.93 13.51
N PRO A 176 -9.23 -6.23 13.37
CA PRO A 176 -8.20 -7.28 13.29
C PRO A 176 -7.24 -6.99 12.14
N ALA A 177 -5.94 -6.85 12.44
CA ALA A 177 -4.91 -6.63 11.43
C ALA A 177 -4.04 -7.87 11.22
N SER A 178 -3.52 -8.47 12.29
CA SER A 178 -2.69 -9.68 12.22
C SER A 178 -3.03 -10.62 13.36
N ALA A 179 -3.33 -11.88 13.05
CA ALA A 179 -3.82 -12.84 14.03
C ALA A 179 -2.75 -13.27 15.05
N GLY A 180 -3.19 -13.57 16.27
CA GLY A 180 -2.36 -14.12 17.33
C GLY A 180 -2.63 -13.45 18.68
N LEU A 181 -2.00 -13.98 19.72
CA LEU A 181 -2.10 -13.47 21.09
C LEU A 181 -0.75 -12.94 21.54
N ALA A 182 -0.76 -11.80 22.22
CA ALA A 182 0.41 -11.26 22.89
C ALA A 182 0.02 -10.66 24.23
N VAL A 183 0.83 -10.94 25.26
CA VAL A 183 0.75 -10.27 26.56
C VAL A 183 2.10 -9.64 26.82
N GLY A 184 2.12 -8.36 27.17
CA GLY A 184 3.36 -7.66 27.47
C GLY A 184 3.13 -6.24 27.98
N PRO A 185 4.19 -5.58 28.45
CA PRO A 185 4.12 -4.17 28.79
C PRO A 185 3.80 -3.35 27.53
N ALA A 186 2.90 -2.38 27.68
CA ALA A 186 2.64 -1.35 26.69
C ALA A 186 3.87 -0.45 26.56
N HIS A 187 4.24 -0.15 25.33
CA HIS A 187 5.30 0.80 25.04
C HIS A 187 4.81 1.72 23.92
N HIS A 188 4.65 3.00 24.24
CA HIS A 188 4.36 3.97 23.20
C HIS A 188 5.54 4.07 22.27
N LEU A 189 5.25 3.97 20.98
CA LEU A 189 6.19 4.42 19.99
C LEU A 189 6.24 5.95 20.09
N HIS A 190 7.16 6.45 20.93
CA HIS A 190 7.37 7.87 21.12
C HIS A 190 8.03 8.47 19.88
N GLY A 191 7.27 8.62 18.79
CA GLY A 191 7.44 9.81 17.98
C GLY A 191 6.94 10.96 18.84
N ALA A 192 7.80 11.91 19.23
CA ALA A 192 7.29 13.12 19.86
C ALA A 192 6.32 13.78 18.87
N THR A 193 5.01 13.60 19.06
CA THR A 193 3.94 14.19 18.23
C THR A 193 3.76 15.68 18.50
N GLY A 194 4.77 16.30 19.09
CA GLY A 194 4.76 17.69 19.50
C GLY A 194 6.13 18.33 19.31
N PRO A 195 6.21 19.65 19.47
CA PRO A 195 7.42 20.39 19.24
C PRO A 195 8.58 19.87 20.11
N PRO A 196 9.82 19.95 19.61
CA PRO A 196 10.99 19.57 20.40
C PRO A 196 11.06 20.41 21.69
N PRO A 197 11.66 19.85 22.77
CA PRO A 197 11.81 20.58 24.02
C PRO A 197 12.62 21.87 23.83
N ASP A 198 12.19 22.93 24.50
CA ASP A 198 12.89 24.22 24.42
C ASP A 198 14.32 24.13 24.95
N ARG A 199 15.26 24.69 24.19
CA ARG A 199 16.64 24.96 24.64
C ARG A 199 17.08 26.34 24.18
N PRO A 200 18.08 26.95 24.84
CA PRO A 200 18.68 28.18 24.33
C PRO A 200 19.36 27.92 22.97
N PRO A 201 19.17 28.81 21.98
CA PRO A 201 19.85 28.73 20.69
C PRO A 201 21.35 29.01 20.84
N GLU A 202 22.15 28.28 20.07
CA GLU A 202 23.56 28.58 19.85
C GLU A 202 23.71 29.68 18.79
N SER A 203 24.94 29.95 18.31
CA SER A 203 25.12 30.87 17.19
C SER A 203 24.46 30.33 15.91
N PRO A 204 23.94 31.18 15.01
CA PRO A 204 23.31 30.73 13.76
C PRO A 204 24.15 29.74 12.95
N ASP A 205 25.47 29.96 12.86
CA ASP A 205 26.39 29.04 12.17
C ASP A 205 26.42 27.64 12.80
N ARG A 206 26.34 27.56 14.13
CA ARG A 206 26.31 26.29 14.87
C ARG A 206 24.98 25.59 14.71
N GLU A 207 23.88 26.33 14.76
CA GLU A 207 22.54 25.79 14.51
C GLU A 207 22.40 25.27 13.06
N ARG A 208 22.97 25.96 12.08
CA ARG A 208 23.05 25.52 10.67
C ARG A 208 23.87 24.23 10.52
N GLU A 209 25.03 24.16 11.16
CA GLU A 209 25.87 22.95 11.19
C GLU A 209 25.13 21.78 11.82
N ARG A 210 24.45 22.00 12.96
CA ARG A 210 23.61 21.00 13.62
C ARG A 210 22.51 20.50 12.70
N LEU A 211 21.73 21.40 12.08
CA LEU A 211 20.67 21.02 11.15
C LEU A 211 21.20 20.16 9.99
N THR A 212 22.33 20.57 9.39
CA THR A 212 22.99 19.83 8.31
C THR A 212 23.38 18.42 8.77
N GLN A 213 23.95 18.29 9.97
CA GLN A 213 24.31 17.00 10.55
C GLN A 213 23.07 16.14 10.84
N GLY A 214 22.00 16.73 11.37
CA GLY A 214 20.74 16.03 11.64
C GLY A 214 20.10 15.47 10.38
N ILE A 215 20.10 16.25 9.29
CA ILE A 215 19.62 15.81 7.97
C ILE A 215 20.48 14.66 7.44
N ALA A 216 21.82 14.74 7.54
CA ALA A 216 22.70 13.67 7.07
C ALA A 216 22.51 12.35 7.84
N VAL A 217 22.28 12.43 9.15
CA VAL A 217 21.96 11.26 9.99
C VAL A 217 20.60 10.68 9.60
N ALA A 218 19.58 11.52 9.43
CA ALA A 218 18.25 11.09 9.00
C ALA A 218 18.27 10.45 7.60
N HIS A 219 19.04 11.01 6.66
CA HIS A 219 19.24 10.47 5.32
C HIS A 219 19.78 9.03 5.38
N THR A 220 20.87 8.83 6.12
CA THR A 220 21.50 7.51 6.26
C THR A 220 20.54 6.51 6.90
N ALA A 221 19.74 6.93 7.88
CA ALA A 221 18.72 6.09 8.52
C ALA A 221 17.61 5.68 7.53
N ILE A 222 17.10 6.64 6.74
CA ILE A 222 16.06 6.37 5.72
C ILE A 222 16.57 5.39 4.66
N GLU A 223 17.83 5.49 4.22
CA GLU A 223 18.43 4.53 3.28
C GLU A 223 18.53 3.12 3.87
N GLN A 224 18.91 3.00 5.15
CA GLN A 224 18.97 1.71 5.84
C GLN A 224 17.59 1.07 6.01
N ASP A 225 16.57 1.87 6.32
CA ASP A 225 15.19 1.41 6.41
C ASP A 225 14.70 0.90 5.06
N ARG A 226 14.95 1.67 3.99
CA ARG A 226 14.61 1.28 2.61
C ARG A 226 15.21 -0.08 2.26
N ASP A 227 16.51 -0.26 2.50
CA ASP A 227 17.21 -1.49 2.16
C ASP A 227 16.71 -2.68 3.00
N THR A 228 16.37 -2.43 4.27
CA THR A 228 15.79 -3.45 5.18
C THR A 228 14.41 -3.89 4.71
N VAL A 229 13.53 -2.94 4.36
CA VAL A 229 12.19 -3.21 3.85
C VAL A 229 12.27 -3.90 2.48
N ALA A 230 13.17 -3.46 1.60
CA ALA A 230 13.38 -4.09 0.31
C ALA A 230 13.78 -5.56 0.43
N GLY A 231 14.60 -5.90 1.44
CA GLY A 231 15.02 -7.28 1.71
C GLY A 231 13.95 -8.16 2.37
N ARG A 232 13.00 -7.58 3.13
CA ARG A 232 12.00 -8.32 3.92
C ARG A 232 10.61 -8.37 3.28
N ALA A 233 10.14 -7.24 2.77
CA ALA A 233 8.78 -7.05 2.27
C ALA A 233 8.72 -6.92 0.75
N GLY A 234 9.79 -6.43 0.11
CA GLY A 234 9.87 -6.27 -1.34
C GLY A 234 10.21 -4.84 -1.75
N LYS A 235 10.59 -4.68 -3.04
CA LYS A 235 11.01 -3.38 -3.58
C LYS A 235 9.86 -2.38 -3.72
N ALA A 236 8.64 -2.86 -3.95
CA ALA A 236 7.47 -1.99 -4.09
C ALA A 236 7.15 -1.30 -2.75
N GLU A 237 7.25 -2.04 -1.66
CA GLU A 237 7.04 -1.58 -0.29
C GLU A 237 8.14 -0.60 0.15
N ALA A 238 9.36 -0.74 -0.38
CA ALA A 238 10.48 0.14 -0.08
C ALA A 238 10.46 1.48 -0.87
N ALA A 239 9.67 1.60 -1.94
CA ALA A 239 9.67 2.78 -2.81
C ALA A 239 9.21 4.07 -2.11
N ILE A 240 8.50 3.97 -0.98
CA ILE A 240 8.08 5.12 -0.19
C ILE A 240 9.26 5.92 0.37
N PHE A 241 10.36 5.24 0.73
CA PHE A 241 11.52 5.88 1.32
C PHE A 241 12.28 6.75 0.30
N ASP A 242 12.17 6.48 -1.00
CA ASP A 242 12.78 7.32 -2.03
C ASP A 242 12.13 8.73 -2.04
N ALA A 243 10.82 8.81 -1.82
CA ALA A 243 10.14 10.10 -1.67
C ALA A 243 10.58 10.83 -0.39
N HIS A 244 10.83 10.10 0.70
CA HIS A 244 11.33 10.67 1.95
C HIS A 244 12.73 11.28 1.78
N LEU A 245 13.61 10.63 1.02
CA LEU A 245 14.95 11.14 0.72
C LEU A 245 14.87 12.45 -0.07
N VAL A 246 13.99 12.54 -1.08
CA VAL A 246 13.80 13.79 -1.85
C VAL A 246 13.26 14.92 -0.97
N LEU A 247 12.36 14.61 -0.03
CA LEU A 247 11.82 15.58 0.93
C LEU A 247 12.88 16.18 1.85
N LEU A 248 13.88 15.41 2.31
CA LEU A 248 14.94 15.93 3.20
C LEU A 248 15.69 17.12 2.61
N ASP A 249 15.86 17.12 1.30
CA ASP A 249 16.57 18.16 0.56
C ASP A 249 15.62 19.24 0.02
N ASP A 250 14.34 19.24 0.40
CA ASP A 250 13.35 20.17 -0.17
C ASP A 250 13.54 21.60 0.35
N GLU A 251 13.79 22.54 -0.57
CA GLU A 251 13.96 23.96 -0.25
C GLU A 251 12.73 24.58 0.41
N ALA A 252 11.52 24.02 0.23
CA ALA A 252 10.33 24.48 0.95
C ALA A 252 10.41 24.22 2.46
N MET A 253 11.25 23.29 2.91
CA MET A 253 11.56 23.08 4.33
C MET A 253 12.89 23.73 4.73
N LEU A 254 13.93 23.59 3.89
CA LEU A 254 15.27 24.13 4.18
C LEU A 254 15.29 25.66 4.27
N ASP A 255 14.72 26.38 3.29
CA ASP A 255 14.80 27.84 3.24
C ASP A 255 14.10 28.47 4.48
N PRO A 256 12.87 28.08 4.86
CA PRO A 256 12.24 28.57 6.09
C PRO A 256 12.98 28.17 7.37
N ALA A 257 13.50 26.94 7.44
CA ALA A 257 14.26 26.49 8.61
C ALA A 257 15.54 27.33 8.81
N TYR A 258 16.29 27.58 7.74
CA TYR A 258 17.48 28.44 7.80
C TYR A 258 17.15 29.90 8.13
N ALA A 259 16.07 30.45 7.58
CA ALA A 259 15.62 31.79 7.93
C ALA A 259 15.21 31.91 9.40
N ALA A 260 14.56 30.89 9.95
CA ALA A 260 14.19 30.85 11.37
C ALA A 260 15.43 30.73 12.27
N ILE A 261 16.43 29.95 11.89
CA ILE A 261 17.73 29.86 12.59
C ILE A 261 18.43 31.22 12.62
N ASP A 262 18.47 31.93 11.49
CA ASP A 262 19.06 33.28 11.43
C ASP A 262 18.31 34.29 12.31
N ALA A 263 17.00 34.08 12.50
CA ALA A 263 16.16 34.86 13.41
C ALA A 263 16.29 34.44 14.89
N GLY A 264 17.11 33.43 15.21
CA GLY A 264 17.41 32.99 16.57
C GLY A 264 16.65 31.75 17.04
N ALA A 265 16.04 30.97 16.14
CA ALA A 265 15.46 29.66 16.49
C ALA A 265 16.56 28.58 16.62
N THR A 266 16.27 27.53 17.40
CA THR A 266 17.11 26.33 17.43
C THR A 266 16.87 25.50 16.17
N ALA A 267 17.86 24.71 15.74
CA ALA A 267 17.79 23.85 14.56
C ALA A 267 16.56 22.93 14.57
N GLU A 268 16.32 22.24 15.69
CA GLU A 268 15.21 21.30 15.82
C GLU A 268 13.85 21.99 15.78
N ARG A 269 13.71 23.18 16.38
CA ARG A 269 12.46 23.95 16.34
C ARG A 269 12.18 24.50 14.95
N ALA A 270 13.21 25.06 14.31
CA ALA A 270 13.12 25.62 12.97
C ALA A 270 12.72 24.57 11.94
N TRP A 271 13.31 23.36 12.01
CA TRP A 271 12.94 22.25 11.12
C TRP A 271 11.54 21.72 11.40
N TYR A 272 11.18 21.53 12.68
CA TYR A 272 9.84 21.09 13.08
C TYR A 272 8.74 22.02 12.54
N ASP A 273 8.87 23.33 12.77
CA ASP A 273 7.88 24.32 12.32
C ASP A 273 7.81 24.39 10.77
N ALA A 274 8.94 24.20 10.08
CA ALA A 274 8.97 24.15 8.62
C ALA A 274 8.24 22.91 8.06
N ALA A 275 8.47 21.74 8.67
CA ALA A 275 7.77 20.51 8.29
C ALA A 275 6.26 20.60 8.54
N GLU A 276 5.83 21.13 9.68
CA GLU A 276 4.41 21.38 9.99
C GLU A 276 3.76 22.34 8.97
N ALA A 277 4.44 23.42 8.61
CA ALA A 277 3.94 24.37 7.61
C ALA A 277 3.78 23.73 6.23
N VAL A 278 4.69 22.83 5.84
CA VAL A 278 4.57 22.07 4.59
C VAL A 278 3.44 21.06 4.68
N ALA A 279 3.32 20.31 5.78
CA ALA A 279 2.25 19.34 5.98
C ALA A 279 0.86 20.00 5.88
N GLU A 280 0.69 21.20 6.44
CA GLU A 280 -0.56 21.95 6.34
C GLU A 280 -0.89 22.37 4.90
N ARG A 281 0.14 22.70 4.09
CA ARG A 281 -0.07 22.95 2.66
C ARG A 281 -0.56 21.71 1.93
N TYR A 282 -0.07 20.52 2.27
CA TYR A 282 -0.57 19.25 1.69
C TYR A 282 -2.01 18.97 2.09
N ARG A 283 -2.37 19.18 3.37
CA ARG A 283 -3.76 19.02 3.85
C ARG A 283 -4.74 19.98 3.17
N ALA A 284 -4.27 21.15 2.76
CA ALA A 284 -5.08 22.16 2.08
C ALA A 284 -5.33 21.89 0.58
N LEU A 285 -4.72 20.85 0.00
CA LEU A 285 -4.95 20.45 -1.39
C LEU A 285 -6.33 19.80 -1.55
N ASP A 286 -6.97 19.93 -2.71
CA ASP A 286 -8.31 19.37 -2.96
C ASP A 286 -8.34 17.84 -3.09
N GLU A 287 -7.19 17.21 -3.36
CA GLU A 287 -7.11 15.80 -3.73
C GLU A 287 -6.79 14.90 -2.51
N PRO A 288 -7.68 13.96 -2.12
CA PRO A 288 -7.51 13.14 -0.92
C PRO A 288 -6.17 12.38 -0.87
N LEU A 289 -5.74 11.81 -1.99
CA LEU A 289 -4.47 11.08 -2.08
C LEU A 289 -3.24 11.98 -1.82
N LEU A 290 -3.34 13.26 -2.14
CA LEU A 290 -2.27 14.23 -1.84
C LEU A 290 -2.34 14.73 -0.41
N GLN A 291 -3.54 14.80 0.18
CA GLN A 291 -3.70 15.14 1.60
C GLN A 291 -3.04 14.08 2.50
N GLU A 292 -3.14 12.79 2.14
CA GLU A 292 -2.49 11.68 2.86
C GLU A 292 -0.96 11.82 2.93
N ARG A 293 -0.33 12.58 2.00
CA ARG A 293 1.12 12.83 1.99
C ARG A 293 1.59 13.82 3.06
N ALA A 294 0.67 14.50 3.74
CA ALA A 294 1.03 15.31 4.90
C ALA A 294 1.71 14.46 5.99
N THR A 295 1.31 13.20 6.13
CA THR A 295 1.92 12.27 7.09
C THR A 295 3.37 11.94 6.74
N ASP A 296 3.69 11.77 5.44
CA ASP A 296 5.05 11.51 4.97
C ASP A 296 6.00 12.70 5.26
N VAL A 297 5.51 13.94 5.05
CA VAL A 297 6.27 15.16 5.39
C VAL A 297 6.55 15.22 6.89
N LEU A 298 5.57 14.92 7.72
CA LEU A 298 5.74 14.90 9.17
C LEU A 298 6.69 13.79 9.63
N ASP A 299 6.69 12.63 8.98
CA ASP A 299 7.65 11.54 9.26
C ASP A 299 9.09 12.00 8.99
N VAL A 300 9.34 12.60 7.82
CA VAL A 300 10.65 13.18 7.49
C VAL A 300 11.04 14.29 8.47
N GLY A 301 10.08 15.16 8.80
CA GLY A 301 10.21 16.21 9.82
C GLY A 301 10.72 15.65 11.15
N ARG A 302 10.03 14.62 11.64
CA ARG A 302 10.30 13.94 12.91
C ARG A 302 11.68 13.30 12.95
N ARG A 303 12.08 12.57 11.92
CA ARG A 303 13.38 11.87 11.88
C ARG A 303 14.58 12.80 12.03
N VAL A 304 14.52 13.98 11.42
CA VAL A 304 15.60 14.98 11.57
C VAL A 304 15.59 15.56 12.99
N VAL A 305 14.42 15.85 13.57
CA VAL A 305 14.31 16.29 14.97
C VAL A 305 14.86 15.24 15.93
N ASP A 306 14.55 13.96 15.70
CA ASP A 306 15.06 12.84 16.49
C ASP A 306 16.59 12.73 16.40
N ALA A 307 17.15 12.87 15.19
CA ALA A 307 18.59 12.93 14.96
C ALA A 307 19.26 14.12 15.67
N LEU A 308 18.61 15.29 15.68
CA LEU A 308 19.12 16.51 16.33
C LEU A 308 19.06 16.48 17.85
N THR A 309 18.06 15.79 18.40
CA THR A 309 17.80 15.71 19.84
C THR A 309 18.40 14.46 20.47
N GLY A 310 18.92 13.53 19.67
CA GLY A 310 19.42 12.23 20.12
C GLY A 310 18.29 11.30 20.60
N ARG A 311 17.05 11.59 20.21
CA ARG A 311 15.86 10.78 20.53
C ARG A 311 15.72 9.66 19.51
N HIS A 312 16.66 8.71 19.51
CA HIS A 312 16.43 7.42 18.86
C HIS A 312 15.94 6.44 19.91
N ASP A 313 14.63 6.35 20.10
CA ASP A 313 14.07 5.35 20.99
C ASP A 313 13.87 4.01 20.26
N ASN A 314 14.97 3.31 19.99
CA ASN A 314 14.95 1.91 19.58
C ASN A 314 14.76 0.97 20.79
N SER A 315 14.22 1.47 21.93
CA SER A 315 13.95 0.65 23.11
C SER A 315 12.60 -0.08 23.06
N ALA A 316 11.81 0.14 21.99
CA ALA A 316 10.51 -0.49 21.81
C ALA A 316 10.58 -2.00 22.07
N SER A 317 9.81 -2.43 23.07
CA SER A 317 9.71 -3.82 23.50
C SER A 317 8.32 -4.08 24.07
N GLY A 318 7.90 -5.34 24.11
CA GLY A 318 6.55 -5.67 24.54
C GLY A 318 5.52 -5.33 23.45
N ILE A 319 4.45 -4.63 23.80
CA ILE A 319 3.36 -4.29 22.88
C ILE A 319 3.45 -2.82 22.49
N VAL A 320 3.67 -2.56 21.20
CA VAL A 320 3.85 -1.21 20.69
C VAL A 320 2.49 -0.54 20.49
N LEU A 321 2.30 0.63 21.11
CA LEU A 321 1.13 1.49 20.94
C LEU A 321 1.50 2.70 20.09
N ALA A 322 0.70 3.02 19.08
CA ALA A 322 0.92 4.20 18.24
C ALA A 322 -0.40 4.82 17.75
N GLY A 323 -0.38 6.09 17.32
CA GLY A 323 -1.52 6.70 16.63
C GLY A 323 -1.75 6.01 15.29
N GLU A 324 -0.70 6.06 14.47
CA GLU A 324 -0.51 5.27 13.26
C GLU A 324 0.94 4.79 13.23
N LEU A 325 1.20 3.70 12.53
CA LEU A 325 2.55 3.19 12.29
C LEU A 325 2.99 3.56 10.88
N THR A 326 4.03 4.38 10.76
CA THR A 326 4.65 4.62 9.46
C THR A 326 5.44 3.39 9.00
N PRO A 327 5.74 3.25 7.70
CA PRO A 327 6.63 2.18 7.23
C PRO A 327 8.01 2.21 7.89
N ALA A 328 8.48 3.39 8.28
CA ALA A 328 9.71 3.59 9.05
C ALA A 328 9.65 2.91 10.42
N ASP A 329 8.59 3.25 11.15
CA ASP A 329 8.39 2.81 12.51
C ASP A 329 8.34 1.29 12.55
N ALA A 330 7.60 0.70 11.60
CA ALA A 330 7.51 -0.74 11.43
C ALA A 330 8.83 -1.41 11.00
N ALA A 331 9.67 -0.74 10.19
CA ALA A 331 10.98 -1.25 9.80
C ALA A 331 11.98 -1.23 10.97
N ALA A 332 11.88 -0.22 11.83
CA ALA A 332 12.72 -0.06 13.03
C ALA A 332 12.35 -1.04 14.16
N LEU A 333 11.16 -1.66 14.12
CA LEU A 333 10.76 -2.66 15.11
C LEU A 333 11.69 -3.87 15.05
N ASP A 334 12.28 -4.19 16.21
CA ASP A 334 13.01 -5.44 16.41
C ASP A 334 12.03 -6.56 16.75
N PRO A 335 11.81 -7.55 15.86
CA PRO A 335 10.87 -8.65 16.10
C PRO A 335 11.28 -9.55 17.28
N ALA A 336 12.53 -9.46 17.75
CA ALA A 336 12.96 -10.17 18.95
C ALA A 336 12.50 -9.51 20.26
N ARG A 337 12.14 -8.22 20.21
CA ARG A 337 11.76 -7.43 21.39
C ARG A 337 10.29 -7.03 21.38
N VAL A 338 9.73 -6.79 20.19
CA VAL A 338 8.33 -6.47 20.00
C VAL A 338 7.52 -7.76 19.89
N THR A 339 6.43 -7.82 20.64
CA THR A 339 5.54 -8.99 20.77
C THR A 339 4.15 -8.76 20.20
N GLY A 340 3.76 -7.50 19.96
CA GLY A 340 2.47 -7.13 19.36
C GLY A 340 2.41 -5.65 19.01
N ILE A 341 1.42 -5.28 18.19
CA ILE A 341 1.23 -3.93 17.66
C ILE A 341 -0.22 -3.50 17.85
N ALA A 342 -0.45 -2.29 18.35
CA ALA A 342 -1.77 -1.68 18.41
C ALA A 342 -1.74 -0.23 17.94
N THR A 343 -2.69 0.15 17.07
CA THR A 343 -2.79 1.53 16.59
C THR A 343 -4.16 2.16 16.85
N ALA A 344 -4.18 3.47 17.12
CA ALA A 344 -5.42 4.22 17.37
C ALA A 344 -6.24 4.37 16.09
N HIS A 345 -5.58 4.51 14.95
CA HIS A 345 -6.17 4.64 13.61
C HIS A 345 -5.64 3.56 12.66
N GLY A 346 -6.29 3.38 11.52
CA GLY A 346 -5.83 2.51 10.44
C GLY A 346 -6.79 1.38 10.09
N THR A 347 -6.70 0.94 8.83
CA THR A 347 -7.45 -0.19 8.26
C THR A 347 -6.65 -1.49 8.31
N ALA A 348 -7.33 -2.64 8.14
CA ALA A 348 -6.68 -3.93 7.95
C ALA A 348 -5.76 -4.00 6.70
N THR A 349 -5.83 -2.99 5.83
CA THR A 349 -5.00 -2.83 4.62
C THR A 349 -3.91 -1.77 4.77
N ALA A 350 -3.83 -1.08 5.91
CA ALA A 350 -2.78 -0.09 6.15
C ALA A 350 -1.38 -0.73 6.17
N HIS A 351 -0.36 0.06 5.86
CA HIS A 351 1.05 -0.39 5.85
C HIS A 351 1.45 -1.10 7.16
N ALA A 352 0.98 -0.61 8.30
CA ALA A 352 1.15 -1.22 9.61
C ALA A 352 0.62 -2.67 9.69
N ALA A 353 -0.58 -2.92 9.14
CA ALA A 353 -1.22 -4.22 9.15
C ALA A 353 -0.49 -5.23 8.24
N ILE A 354 -0.04 -4.76 7.07
CA ILE A 354 0.74 -5.57 6.12
C ILE A 354 2.09 -5.96 6.75
N LEU A 355 2.79 -5.00 7.35
CA LEU A 355 4.10 -5.24 7.95
C LEU A 355 3.99 -6.12 9.21
N ALA A 356 2.98 -5.91 10.06
CA ALA A 356 2.74 -6.78 11.22
C ALA A 356 2.53 -8.25 10.81
N ARG A 357 1.78 -8.50 9.73
CA ARG A 357 1.60 -9.86 9.17
C ARG A 357 2.92 -10.43 8.66
N ALA A 358 3.71 -9.64 7.94
CA ALA A 358 5.01 -10.06 7.44
C ALA A 358 5.99 -10.42 8.57
N LEU A 359 5.93 -9.69 9.69
CA LEU A 359 6.72 -9.93 10.90
C LEU A 359 6.15 -11.05 11.79
N GLY A 360 4.93 -11.55 11.50
CA GLY A 360 4.25 -12.56 12.31
C GLY A 360 3.83 -12.05 13.69
N LEU A 361 3.69 -10.73 13.86
CA LEU A 361 3.29 -10.09 15.11
C LEU A 361 1.76 -9.96 15.18
N PRO A 362 1.10 -10.29 16.30
CA PRO A 362 -0.29 -9.96 16.53
C PRO A 362 -0.53 -8.44 16.42
N ALA A 363 -1.56 -8.04 15.70
CA ALA A 363 -1.88 -6.63 15.51
C ALA A 363 -3.36 -6.30 15.46
N VAL A 364 -3.73 -5.17 16.06
CA VAL A 364 -5.07 -4.58 16.03
C VAL A 364 -4.96 -3.10 15.71
N VAL A 365 -5.75 -2.61 14.77
CA VAL A 365 -5.71 -1.21 14.32
C VAL A 365 -7.06 -0.53 14.56
N GLY A 366 -7.11 0.80 14.55
CA GLY A 366 -8.38 1.50 14.72
C GLY A 366 -9.01 1.35 16.12
N LEU A 367 -8.20 1.26 17.18
CA LEU A 367 -8.66 1.13 18.58
C LEU A 367 -9.18 2.44 19.19
N GLY A 368 -8.99 3.56 18.49
CA GLY A 368 -9.38 4.90 18.93
C GLY A 368 -8.36 5.61 19.84
N GLU A 369 -8.60 6.90 20.07
CA GLU A 369 -7.69 7.82 20.79
C GLU A 369 -7.38 7.39 22.24
N SER A 370 -8.29 6.66 22.90
CA SER A 370 -8.06 6.16 24.27
C SER A 370 -6.87 5.21 24.37
N LEU A 371 -6.46 4.58 23.26
CA LEU A 371 -5.23 3.78 23.19
C LEU A 371 -4.00 4.61 23.57
N LEU A 372 -3.95 5.88 23.13
CA LEU A 372 -2.81 6.77 23.31
C LEU A 372 -2.62 7.24 24.75
N GLU A 373 -3.63 7.04 25.59
CA GLU A 373 -3.66 7.47 26.99
C GLU A 373 -3.25 6.33 27.96
N ILE A 374 -2.98 5.12 27.45
CA ILE A 374 -2.48 3.99 28.26
C ILE A 374 -1.05 4.29 28.72
N PRO A 375 -0.72 4.28 30.02
CA PRO A 375 0.65 4.53 30.46
C PRO A 375 1.63 3.46 29.97
N ASP A 376 2.88 3.83 29.66
CA ASP A 376 3.95 2.85 29.42
C ASP A 376 4.07 1.86 30.59
N GLU A 377 4.58 0.66 30.27
CA GLU A 377 4.75 -0.47 31.19
C GLU A 377 3.43 -1.07 31.72
N THR A 378 2.28 -0.48 31.38
CA THR A 378 0.97 -1.09 31.66
C THR A 378 0.88 -2.42 30.93
N THR A 379 0.59 -3.51 31.64
CA THR A 379 0.42 -4.80 30.97
C THR A 379 -0.82 -4.76 30.09
N VAL A 380 -0.69 -5.18 28.84
CA VAL A 380 -1.77 -5.24 27.87
C VAL A 380 -1.84 -6.62 27.22
N LEU A 381 -3.04 -7.05 26.89
CA LEU A 381 -3.31 -8.27 26.13
C LEU A 381 -3.88 -7.89 24.77
N ILE A 382 -3.21 -8.27 23.69
CA ILE A 382 -3.72 -8.19 22.32
C ILE A 382 -4.27 -9.55 21.90
N ASP A 383 -5.49 -9.55 21.39
CA ASP A 383 -6.05 -10.62 20.57
C ASP A 383 -6.24 -10.07 19.14
N GLY A 384 -5.25 -10.36 18.29
CA GLY A 384 -5.21 -9.91 16.91
C GLY A 384 -6.19 -10.63 15.99
N GLU A 385 -6.79 -11.74 16.45
CA GLU A 385 -7.86 -12.43 15.72
C GLU A 385 -9.23 -11.83 16.08
N ALA A 386 -9.47 -11.57 17.36
CA ALA A 386 -10.70 -10.93 17.83
C ALA A 386 -10.74 -9.41 17.55
N GLY A 387 -9.59 -8.79 17.28
CA GLY A 387 -9.49 -7.35 17.08
C GLY A 387 -9.64 -6.56 18.39
N THR A 388 -9.12 -7.10 19.50
CA THR A 388 -9.30 -6.48 20.82
C THR A 388 -7.99 -6.28 21.55
N LEU A 389 -7.92 -5.21 22.35
CA LEU A 389 -6.86 -4.96 23.32
C LEU A 389 -7.48 -4.81 24.72
N GLN A 390 -7.00 -5.59 25.69
CA GLN A 390 -7.40 -5.45 27.09
C GLN A 390 -6.30 -4.78 27.90
N VAL A 391 -6.67 -3.75 28.67
CA VAL A 391 -5.76 -2.96 29.52
C VAL A 391 -5.67 -3.58 30.90
N ASP A 392 -4.46 -3.76 31.42
CA ASP A 392 -4.17 -4.33 32.75
C ASP A 392 -5.03 -5.58 33.05
N PRO A 393 -4.97 -6.63 32.19
CA PRO A 393 -5.77 -7.82 32.38
C PRO A 393 -5.38 -8.54 33.67
N PRO A 394 -6.34 -9.14 34.41
CA PRO A 394 -6.04 -9.95 35.59
C PRO A 394 -5.02 -11.07 35.32
N GLU A 395 -4.22 -11.44 36.32
CA GLU A 395 -3.14 -12.46 36.18
C GLU A 395 -3.64 -13.82 35.67
N ASP A 396 -4.87 -14.21 36.01
CA ASP A 396 -5.49 -15.44 35.50
C ASP A 396 -5.83 -15.35 34.02
N VAL A 397 -6.26 -14.18 33.53
CA VAL A 397 -6.49 -13.90 32.10
C VAL A 397 -5.15 -13.88 31.34
N GLN A 398 -4.10 -13.28 31.90
CA GLN A 398 -2.76 -13.31 31.32
C GLN A 398 -2.22 -14.73 31.17
N ARG A 399 -2.36 -15.55 32.22
CA ARG A 399 -1.94 -16.96 32.19
C ARG A 399 -2.72 -17.77 31.16
N ASP A 400 -4.04 -17.61 31.09
CA ASP A 400 -4.86 -18.26 30.07
C ASP A 400 -4.42 -17.88 28.65
N ALA A 401 -4.17 -16.59 28.39
CA ALA A 401 -3.68 -16.12 27.09
C ALA A 401 -2.30 -16.71 26.73
N ALA A 402 -1.37 -16.78 27.69
CA ALA A 402 -0.06 -17.39 27.49
C ALA A 402 -0.17 -18.89 27.17
N GLU A 403 -0.99 -19.64 27.90
CA GLU A 403 -1.24 -21.05 27.64
C GLU A 403 -1.90 -21.26 26.26
N ARG A 404 -2.87 -20.40 25.88
CA ARG A 404 -3.51 -20.44 24.56
C ARG A 404 -2.50 -20.20 23.43
N ARG A 405 -1.57 -19.25 23.61
CA ARG A 405 -0.50 -18.95 22.66
C ARG A 405 0.45 -20.14 22.51
N GLU A 406 0.95 -20.70 23.62
CA GLU A 406 1.85 -21.86 23.58
C GLU A 406 1.20 -23.06 22.87
N ARG A 407 -0.07 -23.34 23.18
CA ARG A 407 -0.83 -24.39 22.49
C ARG A 407 -0.99 -24.09 20.99
N ALA A 408 -1.20 -22.83 20.61
CA ALA A 408 -1.29 -22.43 19.21
C ALA A 408 0.04 -22.60 18.47
N ASP A 409 1.15 -22.21 19.09
CA ASP A 409 2.50 -22.36 18.53
C ASP A 409 2.87 -23.84 18.38
N GLN A 410 2.53 -24.68 19.35
CA GLN A 410 2.71 -26.12 19.25
C GLN A 410 1.88 -26.71 18.10
N ARG A 411 0.60 -26.34 17.98
CA ARG A 411 -0.27 -26.78 16.87
C ARG A 411 0.31 -26.36 15.51
N ARG A 412 0.81 -25.14 15.38
CA ARG A 412 1.47 -24.63 14.16
C ARG A 412 2.73 -25.42 13.83
N ALA A 413 3.56 -25.71 14.82
CA ALA A 413 4.75 -26.53 14.64
C ALA A 413 4.38 -27.94 14.14
N GLU A 414 3.39 -28.59 14.76
CA GLU A 414 2.87 -29.89 14.34
C GLU A 414 2.27 -29.85 12.93
N ALA A 415 1.48 -28.82 12.62
CA ALA A 415 0.89 -28.59 11.29
C ALA A 415 1.97 -28.52 10.20
N ARG A 416 3.07 -27.81 10.46
CA ARG A 416 4.22 -27.70 9.54
C ARG A 416 4.89 -29.06 9.28
N THR A 417 5.03 -29.92 10.29
CA THR A 417 5.63 -31.25 10.09
C THR A 417 4.83 -32.13 9.12
N ARG A 418 3.51 -31.90 9.04
CA ARG A 418 2.57 -32.63 8.17
C ARG A 418 2.11 -31.81 6.97
N ALA A 419 2.77 -30.69 6.66
CA ALA A 419 2.33 -29.77 5.61
C ALA A 419 2.40 -30.40 4.20
N ALA A 420 3.38 -31.28 3.99
CA ALA A 420 3.56 -32.02 2.72
C ALA A 420 2.48 -33.07 2.48
N GLU A 421 1.72 -33.47 3.51
CA GLU A 421 0.60 -34.39 3.32
C GLU A 421 -0.51 -33.73 2.49
N PRO A 422 -1.22 -34.49 1.65
CA PRO A 422 -2.29 -33.93 0.83
C PRO A 422 -3.45 -33.39 1.68
N GLY A 423 -4.10 -32.33 1.22
CA GLY A 423 -5.27 -31.75 1.88
C GLY A 423 -6.46 -32.71 1.86
N ALA A 424 -6.93 -33.06 3.05
CA ALA A 424 -8.07 -33.94 3.25
C ALA A 424 -8.72 -33.72 4.60
N THR A 425 -10.01 -34.04 4.66
CA THR A 425 -10.77 -34.19 5.92
C THR A 425 -10.34 -35.45 6.67
N ARG A 426 -10.71 -35.56 7.95
CA ARG A 426 -10.39 -36.72 8.81
C ARG A 426 -10.91 -38.04 8.26
N ASP A 427 -12.07 -38.02 7.59
CA ASP A 427 -12.67 -39.17 6.90
C ASP A 427 -12.09 -39.42 5.49
N GLY A 428 -11.06 -38.66 5.10
CA GLY A 428 -10.26 -38.87 3.89
C GLY A 428 -10.81 -38.18 2.64
N THR A 429 -11.87 -37.36 2.75
CA THR A 429 -12.37 -36.61 1.58
C THR A 429 -11.36 -35.53 1.20
N ARG A 430 -10.92 -35.55 -0.06
CA ARG A 430 -9.92 -34.61 -0.58
C ARG A 430 -10.49 -33.19 -0.68
N VAL A 431 -9.68 -32.23 -0.23
CA VAL A 431 -9.86 -30.80 -0.45
C VAL A 431 -8.46 -30.26 -0.79
N GLU A 432 -8.29 -29.76 -2.00
CA GLU A 432 -7.00 -29.25 -2.46
C GLU A 432 -6.64 -27.96 -1.70
N VAL A 433 -5.43 -27.88 -1.15
CA VAL A 433 -4.98 -26.69 -0.43
C VAL A 433 -3.80 -26.06 -1.17
N PHE A 434 -4.08 -24.95 -1.84
CA PHE A 434 -3.18 -24.23 -2.73
C PHE A 434 -2.72 -22.90 -2.11
N ALA A 435 -1.76 -22.26 -2.78
CA ALA A 435 -1.27 -20.93 -2.43
C ALA A 435 -1.75 -19.86 -3.42
N ASN A 436 -1.95 -18.65 -2.90
CA ASN A 436 -2.08 -17.42 -3.68
C ASN A 436 -0.68 -16.79 -3.78
N LEU A 437 -0.27 -16.41 -4.99
CA LEU A 437 1.02 -15.76 -5.22
C LEU A 437 0.84 -14.33 -5.71
N GLY A 438 1.63 -13.41 -5.14
CA GLY A 438 1.76 -12.03 -5.60
C GLY A 438 3.01 -11.78 -6.45
N SER A 439 3.97 -12.71 -6.44
CA SER A 439 5.23 -12.60 -7.16
C SER A 439 5.82 -13.96 -7.52
N ALA A 440 6.80 -13.99 -8.44
CA ALA A 440 7.48 -15.22 -8.81
C ALA A 440 8.36 -15.81 -7.69
N ALA A 441 8.86 -14.97 -6.78
CA ALA A 441 9.77 -15.37 -5.70
C ALA A 441 9.09 -16.27 -4.65
N GLU A 442 7.76 -16.15 -4.50
CA GLU A 442 6.99 -16.88 -3.49
C GLU A 442 6.73 -18.35 -3.87
N ALA A 443 6.85 -18.71 -5.16
CA ALA A 443 6.44 -20.03 -5.66
C ALA A 443 7.17 -21.20 -4.98
N ALA A 444 8.50 -21.10 -4.85
CA ALA A 444 9.31 -22.14 -4.19
C ALA A 444 8.95 -22.27 -2.70
N LYS A 445 8.70 -21.14 -2.03
CA LYS A 445 8.31 -21.12 -0.63
C LYS A 445 6.95 -21.73 -0.40
N ALA A 446 6.00 -21.50 -1.31
CA ALA A 446 4.68 -22.14 -1.26
C ALA A 446 4.79 -23.66 -1.31
N VAL A 447 5.63 -24.21 -2.19
CA VAL A 447 5.88 -25.66 -2.27
C VAL A 447 6.52 -26.19 -0.97
N GLU A 448 7.51 -25.47 -0.42
CA GLU A 448 8.16 -25.83 0.85
C GLU A 448 7.15 -25.87 2.01
N LEU A 449 6.19 -24.94 2.03
CA LEU A 449 5.11 -24.87 3.01
C LEU A 449 3.96 -25.84 2.72
N GLY A 450 4.13 -26.73 1.74
CA GLY A 450 3.22 -27.83 1.46
C GLY A 450 2.05 -27.48 0.55
N ALA A 451 2.07 -26.36 -0.16
CA ALA A 451 1.03 -26.05 -1.14
C ALA A 451 0.97 -27.14 -2.23
N GLU A 452 -0.25 -27.58 -2.57
CA GLU A 452 -0.46 -28.61 -3.60
C GLU A 452 -0.50 -28.01 -5.02
N GLY A 453 -0.46 -26.68 -5.13
CA GLY A 453 -0.55 -25.90 -6.35
C GLY A 453 -0.74 -24.42 -6.05
N VAL A 454 -1.02 -23.64 -7.08
CA VAL A 454 -1.36 -22.22 -6.98
C VAL A 454 -2.77 -22.03 -7.52
N GLY A 455 -3.73 -21.69 -6.64
CA GLY A 455 -5.13 -21.45 -7.01
C GLY A 455 -5.40 -20.01 -7.44
N LEU A 456 -4.43 -19.13 -7.22
CA LEU A 456 -4.46 -17.76 -7.73
C LEU A 456 -3.04 -17.20 -7.88
N LEU A 457 -2.59 -17.03 -9.12
CA LEU A 457 -1.53 -16.09 -9.43
C LEU A 457 -2.14 -14.74 -9.79
N ARG A 458 -1.91 -13.74 -8.94
CA ARG A 458 -2.21 -12.34 -9.23
C ARG A 458 -1.21 -11.85 -10.27
N THR A 459 -1.66 -11.40 -11.44
CA THR A 459 -0.76 -10.99 -12.53
C THR A 459 -0.43 -9.50 -12.52
N GLU A 460 -1.03 -8.72 -11.63
CA GLU A 460 -0.87 -7.27 -11.55
C GLU A 460 0.60 -6.86 -11.38
N PHE A 461 1.41 -7.65 -10.66
CA PHE A 461 2.83 -7.36 -10.46
C PHE A 461 3.65 -7.29 -11.75
N LEU A 462 3.16 -7.88 -12.85
CA LEU A 462 3.79 -7.78 -14.16
C LEU A 462 3.61 -6.38 -14.79
N PHE A 463 2.66 -5.59 -14.30
CA PHE A 463 2.25 -4.31 -14.88
C PHE A 463 2.54 -3.11 -13.96
N LEU A 464 2.72 -3.34 -12.66
CA LEU A 464 2.98 -2.28 -11.68
C LEU A 464 4.30 -1.56 -11.94
N ASP A 465 4.28 -0.24 -11.77
CA ASP A 465 5.44 0.67 -11.86
C ASP A 465 6.26 0.57 -13.16
N ARG A 466 5.62 0.20 -14.27
CA ARG A 466 6.22 0.16 -15.60
C ARG A 466 5.74 1.29 -16.49
N ALA A 467 6.67 1.85 -17.26
CA ALA A 467 6.36 2.83 -18.30
C ALA A 467 5.73 2.18 -19.55
N GLU A 468 6.06 0.92 -19.82
CA GLU A 468 5.57 0.14 -20.96
C GLU A 468 4.90 -1.15 -20.49
N LEU A 469 3.89 -1.60 -21.24
CA LEU A 469 3.18 -2.84 -20.96
C LEU A 469 4.12 -4.04 -21.17
N PRO A 470 4.08 -5.06 -20.29
CA PRO A 470 4.88 -6.25 -20.47
C PRO A 470 4.49 -6.98 -21.74
N ASP A 471 5.49 -7.29 -22.57
CA ASP A 471 5.26 -8.02 -23.82
C ASP A 471 4.98 -9.51 -23.58
N GLU A 472 4.69 -10.23 -24.66
CA GLU A 472 4.35 -11.65 -24.58
C GLU A 472 5.52 -12.52 -24.09
N ASP A 473 6.75 -12.21 -24.50
CA ASP A 473 7.93 -12.99 -24.15
C ASP A 473 8.28 -12.81 -22.68
N GLU A 474 8.23 -11.57 -22.18
CA GLU A 474 8.40 -11.25 -20.76
C GLU A 474 7.37 -11.98 -19.89
N GLN A 475 6.08 -11.90 -20.26
CA GLN A 475 5.02 -12.59 -19.51
C GLN A 475 5.21 -14.11 -19.54
N ALA A 476 5.55 -14.69 -20.69
CA ALA A 476 5.77 -16.12 -20.82
C ALA A 476 7.01 -16.59 -20.03
N GLU A 477 8.09 -15.81 -19.99
CA GLU A 477 9.28 -16.13 -19.20
C GLU A 477 8.97 -16.18 -17.71
N VAL A 478 8.28 -15.17 -17.18
CA VAL A 478 7.90 -15.12 -15.77
C VAL A 478 6.95 -16.27 -15.42
N LEU A 479 5.91 -16.51 -16.22
CA LEU A 479 4.97 -17.60 -16.01
C LEU A 479 5.68 -18.97 -16.04
N ARG A 480 6.62 -19.17 -16.96
CA ARG A 480 7.43 -20.40 -17.06
C ARG A 480 8.33 -20.59 -15.83
N ALA A 481 8.93 -19.52 -15.33
CA ALA A 481 9.76 -19.58 -14.12
C ALA A 481 8.93 -20.03 -12.90
N ILE A 482 7.71 -19.49 -12.75
CA ILE A 482 6.76 -19.88 -11.69
C ILE A 482 6.34 -21.33 -11.86
N ALA A 483 5.87 -21.72 -13.06
CA ALA A 483 5.41 -23.07 -13.34
C ALA A 483 6.51 -24.13 -13.09
N LYS A 484 7.77 -23.80 -13.42
CA LYS A 484 8.93 -24.65 -13.11
C LYS A 484 9.17 -24.80 -11.60
N ALA A 485 9.03 -23.71 -10.83
CA ALA A 485 9.20 -23.75 -9.38
C ALA A 485 8.12 -24.57 -8.67
N LEU A 486 6.94 -24.73 -9.29
CA LEU A 486 5.84 -25.54 -8.78
C LEU A 486 6.04 -27.05 -8.97
N ASP A 487 7.04 -27.47 -9.75
CA ASP A 487 7.46 -28.86 -9.92
C ASP A 487 6.28 -29.79 -10.27
N GLY A 488 5.57 -29.43 -11.35
CA GLY A 488 4.45 -30.21 -11.89
C GLY A 488 3.11 -30.01 -11.19
N ARG A 489 3.03 -29.13 -10.18
CA ARG A 489 1.76 -28.74 -9.53
C ARG A 489 0.98 -27.71 -10.35
N PRO A 490 -0.37 -27.68 -10.28
CA PRO A 490 -1.21 -26.79 -11.07
C PRO A 490 -0.98 -25.31 -10.75
N LEU A 491 -1.14 -24.47 -11.78
CA LEU A 491 -1.03 -23.01 -11.72
C LEU A 491 -2.26 -22.35 -12.33
N VAL A 492 -3.11 -21.74 -11.51
CA VAL A 492 -4.24 -20.93 -11.95
C VAL A 492 -3.78 -19.49 -12.15
N VAL A 493 -3.66 -19.07 -13.40
CA VAL A 493 -3.29 -17.71 -13.78
C VAL A 493 -4.55 -16.86 -13.92
N ARG A 494 -4.70 -15.84 -13.07
CA ARG A 494 -5.76 -14.85 -13.23
C ARG A 494 -5.33 -13.80 -14.24
N THR A 495 -6.18 -13.49 -15.20
CA THR A 495 -5.92 -12.36 -16.11
C THR A 495 -5.91 -11.04 -15.35
N LEU A 496 -5.39 -9.98 -15.95
CA LEU A 496 -5.19 -8.69 -15.28
C LEU A 496 -6.47 -8.16 -14.61
N ASP A 497 -6.42 -7.94 -13.30
CA ASP A 497 -7.47 -7.29 -12.51
C ASP A 497 -7.00 -5.94 -11.97
N ALA A 498 -6.99 -4.98 -12.89
CA ALA A 498 -6.76 -3.55 -12.64
C ALA A 498 -7.99 -2.73 -13.04
N GLY A 499 -8.14 -1.57 -12.41
CA GLY A 499 -9.21 -0.59 -12.62
C GLY A 499 -8.75 0.78 -12.13
N ALA A 500 -9.64 1.77 -12.11
CA ALA A 500 -9.27 3.14 -11.70
C ALA A 500 -8.78 3.25 -10.23
N ASP A 501 -9.02 2.25 -9.38
CA ASP A 501 -8.48 2.13 -8.02
C ASP A 501 -7.00 1.71 -7.98
N LYS A 502 -6.50 1.13 -9.08
CA LYS A 502 -5.12 0.65 -9.23
C LYS A 502 -4.53 1.23 -10.51
N PRO A 503 -4.14 2.53 -10.50
CA PRO A 503 -3.67 3.19 -11.71
C PRO A 503 -2.40 2.50 -12.23
N LEU A 504 -2.44 2.10 -13.50
CA LEU A 504 -1.30 1.55 -14.22
C LEU A 504 -0.75 2.63 -15.16
N PRO A 505 0.47 3.15 -14.96
CA PRO A 505 1.09 4.17 -15.81
C PRO A 505 1.03 3.82 -17.31
N ALA A 506 1.40 2.58 -17.65
CA ALA A 506 1.38 2.06 -19.02
C ALA A 506 -0.02 1.79 -19.60
N LEU A 507 -1.08 1.89 -18.77
CA LEU A 507 -2.47 1.65 -19.16
C LEU A 507 -3.39 2.73 -18.56
N PRO A 508 -3.34 3.97 -19.07
CA PRO A 508 -4.12 5.07 -18.52
C PRO A 508 -5.62 4.80 -18.65
N MET A 509 -6.34 5.02 -17.55
CA MET A 509 -7.79 4.86 -17.44
C MET A 509 -8.42 6.19 -17.05
N PRO A 510 -9.61 6.53 -17.56
CA PRO A 510 -10.32 7.72 -17.11
C PRO A 510 -10.70 7.59 -15.62
N PRO A 511 -10.73 8.70 -14.86
CA PRO A 511 -11.19 8.68 -13.48
C PRO A 511 -12.67 8.28 -13.43
N GLU A 512 -13.04 7.50 -12.42
CA GLU A 512 -14.40 7.03 -12.20
C GLU A 512 -14.88 7.47 -10.82
N ALA A 513 -16.17 7.80 -10.70
CA ALA A 513 -16.75 8.18 -9.41
C ALA A 513 -16.76 7.02 -8.40
N ASN A 514 -16.84 5.78 -8.88
CA ASN A 514 -16.80 4.57 -8.06
C ASN A 514 -15.94 3.52 -8.77
N PRO A 515 -14.61 3.57 -8.60
CA PRO A 515 -13.69 2.67 -9.31
C PRO A 515 -13.99 1.17 -9.11
N PHE A 516 -14.44 0.78 -7.92
CA PHE A 516 -14.86 -0.59 -7.63
C PHE A 516 -16.09 -1.05 -8.45
N LEU A 517 -16.90 -0.12 -8.98
CA LEU A 517 -18.10 -0.44 -9.74
C LEU A 517 -17.96 -0.19 -11.25
N GLY A 518 -16.78 0.21 -11.73
CA GLY A 518 -16.59 0.63 -13.11
C GLY A 518 -15.80 -0.34 -14.00
N VAL A 519 -14.93 0.21 -14.85
CA VAL A 519 -14.15 -0.54 -15.86
C VAL A 519 -12.93 -1.17 -15.21
N ARG A 520 -13.11 -2.39 -14.69
CA ARG A 520 -12.08 -3.18 -14.01
C ARG A 520 -12.09 -4.64 -14.46
N GLY A 521 -10.96 -5.33 -14.32
CA GLY A 521 -10.85 -6.77 -14.55
C GLY A 521 -11.15 -7.14 -15.99
N ILE A 522 -12.02 -8.14 -16.21
CA ILE A 522 -12.33 -8.57 -17.57
C ILE A 522 -12.91 -7.46 -18.45
N ARG A 523 -13.63 -6.48 -17.87
CA ARG A 523 -14.18 -5.35 -18.63
C ARG A 523 -13.09 -4.48 -19.24
N LEU A 524 -12.01 -4.26 -18.49
CA LEU A 524 -10.82 -3.58 -19.01
C LEU A 524 -10.15 -4.42 -20.10
N GLY A 525 -9.99 -5.73 -19.88
CA GLY A 525 -9.43 -6.64 -20.88
C GLY A 525 -10.22 -6.69 -22.18
N LEU A 526 -11.55 -6.61 -22.11
CA LEU A 526 -12.44 -6.56 -23.29
C LEU A 526 -12.43 -5.18 -23.97
N ALA A 527 -12.25 -4.10 -23.21
CA ALA A 527 -12.08 -2.75 -23.76
C ALA A 527 -10.69 -2.52 -24.37
N ARG A 528 -9.68 -3.28 -23.93
CA ARG A 528 -8.27 -3.24 -24.36
C ARG A 528 -7.82 -4.63 -24.84
N PRO A 529 -8.38 -5.12 -25.96
CA PRO A 529 -8.20 -6.50 -26.41
C PRO A 529 -6.73 -6.87 -26.68
N GLU A 530 -5.87 -5.91 -26.99
CA GLU A 530 -4.43 -6.11 -27.18
C GLU A 530 -3.71 -6.59 -25.91
N VAL A 531 -4.14 -6.09 -24.74
CA VAL A 531 -3.58 -6.47 -23.43
C VAL A 531 -4.01 -7.89 -23.09
N LEU A 532 -5.31 -8.17 -23.23
CA LEU A 532 -5.88 -9.48 -22.97
C LEU A 532 -5.28 -10.54 -23.91
N ALA A 533 -5.20 -10.24 -25.22
CA ALA A 533 -4.65 -11.17 -26.20
C ALA A 533 -3.18 -11.50 -25.91
N THR A 534 -2.36 -10.51 -25.56
CA THR A 534 -0.95 -10.73 -25.20
C THR A 534 -0.81 -11.66 -24.00
N GLN A 535 -1.61 -11.45 -22.95
CA GLN A 535 -1.60 -12.31 -21.77
C GLN A 535 -2.07 -13.74 -22.08
N LEU A 536 -3.13 -13.90 -22.88
CA LEU A 536 -3.63 -15.22 -23.27
C LEU A 536 -2.63 -15.99 -24.15
N ARG A 537 -1.94 -15.32 -25.09
CA ARG A 537 -0.88 -15.95 -25.89
C ARG A 537 0.30 -16.39 -25.03
N ALA A 538 0.74 -15.57 -24.08
CA ALA A 538 1.80 -15.93 -23.13
C ALA A 538 1.42 -17.15 -22.29
N ILE A 539 0.20 -17.19 -21.74
CA ILE A 539 -0.33 -18.34 -20.98
C ILE A 539 -0.35 -19.61 -21.85
N LEU A 540 -0.85 -19.53 -23.09
CA LEU A 540 -0.89 -20.67 -24.01
C LEU A 540 0.51 -21.20 -24.32
N ARG A 541 1.49 -20.32 -24.58
CA ARG A 541 2.88 -20.72 -24.84
C ARG A 541 3.50 -21.49 -23.68
N VAL A 542 3.22 -21.08 -22.44
CA VAL A 542 3.71 -21.82 -21.26
C VAL A 542 2.96 -23.13 -21.06
N ALA A 543 1.65 -23.17 -21.34
CA ALA A 543 0.88 -24.43 -21.33
C ALA A 543 1.42 -25.43 -22.37
N ALA A 544 1.90 -24.96 -23.53
CA ALA A 544 2.51 -25.80 -24.57
C ALA A 544 3.80 -26.50 -24.11
N ASP A 545 4.49 -25.96 -23.11
CA ASP A 545 5.67 -26.58 -22.51
C ASP A 545 5.32 -27.80 -21.62
N GLY A 546 4.03 -28.11 -21.45
CA GLY A 546 3.54 -29.27 -20.69
C GLY A 546 3.25 -28.97 -19.22
N TYR A 547 3.28 -27.71 -18.80
CA TYR A 547 2.92 -27.32 -17.43
C TYR A 547 1.38 -27.28 -17.25
N PRO A 548 0.86 -27.70 -16.07
CA PRO A 548 -0.58 -27.72 -15.77
C PRO A 548 -1.12 -26.31 -15.47
N LEU A 549 -1.26 -25.47 -16.49
CA LEU A 549 -1.82 -24.14 -16.36
C LEU A 549 -3.35 -24.17 -16.46
N LYS A 550 -3.99 -23.28 -15.73
CA LYS A 550 -5.40 -22.91 -15.89
C LYS A 550 -5.48 -21.40 -16.05
N VAL A 551 -6.48 -20.91 -16.78
CA VAL A 551 -6.75 -19.47 -16.91
C VAL A 551 -8.05 -19.11 -16.22
N MET A 552 -8.05 -17.98 -15.51
CA MET A 552 -9.20 -17.50 -14.76
C MET A 552 -9.48 -16.01 -15.05
N LEU A 553 -10.74 -15.67 -15.30
CA LEU A 553 -11.15 -14.29 -15.55
C LEU A 553 -11.69 -13.60 -14.29
N PRO A 554 -11.20 -12.39 -13.94
CA PRO A 554 -11.73 -11.58 -12.85
C PRO A 554 -12.99 -10.79 -13.26
N MET A 555 -13.80 -10.39 -12.27
CA MET A 555 -14.90 -9.42 -12.37
C MET A 555 -16.02 -9.81 -13.35
N VAL A 556 -16.17 -11.10 -13.64
CA VAL A 556 -17.24 -11.62 -14.51
C VAL A 556 -18.60 -11.45 -13.82
N ALA A 557 -19.55 -10.87 -14.54
CA ALA A 557 -20.93 -10.67 -14.11
C ALA A 557 -21.94 -11.34 -15.06
N THR A 558 -21.64 -11.45 -16.36
CA THR A 558 -22.57 -11.97 -17.35
C THR A 558 -21.99 -13.06 -18.25
N LEU A 559 -22.87 -13.81 -18.92
CA LEU A 559 -22.47 -14.86 -19.87
C LEU A 559 -21.78 -14.27 -21.11
N GLU A 560 -22.18 -13.08 -21.56
CA GLU A 560 -21.60 -12.41 -22.71
C GLU A 560 -20.12 -12.08 -22.50
N GLU A 561 -19.73 -11.69 -21.28
CA GLU A 561 -18.32 -11.46 -20.92
C GLU A 561 -17.51 -12.76 -21.02
N ILE A 562 -18.06 -13.89 -20.57
CA ILE A 562 -17.42 -15.22 -20.69
C ILE A 562 -17.26 -15.60 -22.16
N GLN A 563 -18.30 -15.41 -22.97
CA GLN A 563 -18.28 -15.75 -24.40
C GLN A 563 -17.25 -14.91 -25.17
N ALA A 564 -17.19 -13.60 -24.89
CA ALA A 564 -16.22 -12.71 -25.51
C ALA A 564 -14.78 -13.09 -25.13
N ALA A 565 -14.53 -13.38 -23.85
CA ALA A 565 -13.21 -13.80 -23.39
C ALA A 565 -12.79 -15.18 -23.92
N ARG A 566 -13.74 -16.12 -24.05
CA ARG A 566 -13.49 -17.42 -24.68
C ARG A 566 -13.15 -17.26 -26.17
N ALA A 567 -13.84 -16.37 -26.87
CA ALA A 567 -13.50 -16.04 -28.26
C ALA A 567 -12.09 -15.44 -28.37
N ALA A 568 -11.68 -14.59 -27.43
CA ALA A 568 -10.31 -14.07 -27.37
C ALA A 568 -9.27 -15.18 -27.13
N LEU A 569 -9.57 -16.18 -26.29
CA LEU A 569 -8.69 -17.34 -26.08
C LEU A 569 -8.56 -18.18 -27.35
N GLU A 570 -9.66 -18.46 -28.06
CA GLU A 570 -9.61 -19.19 -29.33
C GLU A 570 -8.85 -18.41 -30.41
N GLN A 571 -8.99 -17.09 -30.45
CA GLN A 571 -8.18 -16.26 -31.34
C GLN A 571 -6.69 -16.35 -30.98
N ALA A 572 -6.34 -16.29 -29.69
CA ALA A 572 -4.96 -16.44 -29.23
C ALA A 572 -4.38 -17.81 -29.59
N ARG A 573 -5.18 -18.90 -29.54
CA ARG A 573 -4.79 -20.23 -30.05
C ARG A 573 -4.48 -20.20 -31.54
N SER A 574 -5.35 -19.56 -32.33
CA SER A 574 -5.14 -19.41 -33.77
C SER A 574 -3.88 -18.60 -34.09
N ASP A 575 -3.64 -17.52 -33.36
CA ASP A 575 -2.49 -16.62 -33.58
C ASP A 575 -1.16 -17.30 -33.23
N THR A 576 -1.15 -18.13 -32.18
CA THR A 576 0.06 -18.84 -31.72
C THR A 576 0.27 -20.20 -32.39
N GLY A 577 -0.79 -20.79 -32.95
CA GLY A 577 -0.80 -22.18 -33.42
C GLY A 577 -0.72 -23.22 -32.27
N VAL A 578 -0.96 -22.81 -31.03
CA VAL A 578 -0.84 -23.66 -29.83
C VAL A 578 -2.20 -24.29 -29.48
N ASP A 579 -2.24 -25.62 -29.54
CA ASP A 579 -3.41 -26.43 -29.15
C ASP A 579 -3.20 -27.12 -27.78
N ALA A 580 -2.54 -26.44 -26.84
CA ALA A 580 -2.33 -26.98 -25.50
C ALA A 580 -3.66 -27.03 -24.72
N PRO A 581 -4.04 -28.15 -24.08
CA PRO A 581 -5.24 -28.19 -23.25
C PRO A 581 -5.08 -27.22 -22.06
N ILE A 582 -6.06 -26.35 -21.86
CA ILE A 582 -6.09 -25.41 -20.73
C ILE A 582 -7.50 -25.35 -20.16
N GLU A 583 -7.63 -25.48 -18.84
CA GLU A 583 -8.91 -25.25 -18.17
C GLU A 583 -9.20 -23.74 -18.15
N PHE A 584 -10.44 -23.38 -18.49
CA PHE A 584 -10.90 -21.99 -18.54
C PHE A 584 -11.98 -21.75 -17.49
N GLY A 585 -11.65 -20.95 -16.48
CA GLY A 585 -12.54 -20.65 -15.35
C GLY A 585 -12.82 -19.16 -15.18
N ILE A 586 -13.67 -18.86 -14.21
CA ILE A 586 -13.98 -17.49 -13.81
C ILE A 586 -13.87 -17.32 -12.31
N MET A 587 -13.52 -16.11 -11.89
CA MET A 587 -13.64 -15.69 -10.51
C MET A 587 -15.09 -15.27 -10.23
N VAL A 588 -15.73 -15.93 -9.26
CA VAL A 588 -17.06 -15.56 -8.77
C VAL A 588 -16.89 -14.58 -7.63
N GLU A 589 -16.81 -13.30 -8.00
CA GLU A 589 -16.66 -12.19 -7.07
C GLU A 589 -17.75 -11.13 -7.23
N ILE A 590 -18.61 -11.26 -8.24
CA ILE A 590 -19.81 -10.44 -8.42
C ILE A 590 -21.05 -11.26 -7.99
N PRO A 591 -21.95 -10.73 -7.15
CA PRO A 591 -23.15 -11.46 -6.71
C PRO A 591 -24.01 -11.97 -7.86
N ALA A 592 -24.07 -11.23 -8.97
CA ALA A 592 -24.77 -11.66 -10.19
C ALA A 592 -24.23 -12.99 -10.76
N ALA A 593 -22.91 -13.20 -10.73
CA ALA A 593 -22.31 -14.45 -11.19
C ALA A 593 -22.64 -15.61 -10.25
N ALA A 594 -22.63 -15.40 -8.93
CA ALA A 594 -23.03 -16.42 -7.97
C ALA A 594 -24.51 -16.82 -8.13
N LEU A 595 -25.40 -15.83 -8.26
CA LEU A 595 -26.84 -16.04 -8.46
C LEU A 595 -27.18 -16.74 -9.78
N THR A 596 -26.29 -16.68 -10.77
CA THR A 596 -26.49 -17.29 -12.09
C THR A 596 -25.50 -18.41 -12.39
N ALA A 597 -24.79 -18.93 -11.39
CA ALA A 597 -23.70 -19.90 -11.55
C ALA A 597 -24.10 -21.13 -12.38
N GLU A 598 -25.30 -21.69 -12.16
CA GLU A 598 -25.82 -22.81 -12.96
C GLU A 598 -25.88 -22.49 -14.46
N ARG A 599 -26.22 -21.26 -14.84
CA ARG A 599 -26.24 -20.82 -16.26
C ARG A 599 -24.85 -20.60 -16.83
N LEU A 600 -23.88 -20.24 -15.99
CA LEU A 600 -22.50 -19.99 -16.41
C LEU A 600 -21.69 -21.29 -16.51
N ALA A 601 -22.01 -22.30 -15.69
CA ALA A 601 -21.27 -23.55 -15.56
C ALA A 601 -21.07 -24.36 -16.85
N PRO A 602 -21.99 -24.36 -17.84
CA PRO A 602 -21.74 -24.99 -19.14
C PRO A 602 -20.59 -24.35 -19.93
N HIS A 603 -20.24 -23.09 -19.64
CA HIS A 603 -19.32 -22.29 -20.44
C HIS A 603 -17.93 -22.14 -19.82
N VAL A 604 -17.71 -22.72 -18.65
CA VAL A 604 -16.46 -22.69 -17.89
C VAL A 604 -16.13 -24.09 -17.39
N ASP A 605 -14.86 -24.34 -17.10
CA ASP A 605 -14.40 -25.62 -16.54
C ASP A 605 -14.43 -25.62 -15.01
N PHE A 606 -14.30 -24.43 -14.41
CA PHE A 606 -14.31 -24.25 -12.96
C PHE A 606 -14.72 -22.83 -12.54
N PHE A 607 -15.00 -22.70 -11.26
CA PHE A 607 -15.21 -21.42 -10.58
C PHE A 607 -14.20 -21.25 -9.44
N SER A 608 -13.78 -20.03 -9.16
CA SER A 608 -13.08 -19.71 -7.91
C SER A 608 -13.72 -18.49 -7.25
N LEU A 609 -14.10 -18.60 -5.99
CA LEU A 609 -14.76 -17.52 -5.25
C LEU A 609 -13.73 -16.50 -4.75
N GLY A 610 -13.83 -15.28 -5.27
CA GLY A 610 -13.07 -14.12 -4.79
C GLY A 610 -13.80 -13.46 -3.61
N THR A 611 -13.69 -14.06 -2.41
CA THR A 611 -14.55 -13.67 -1.27
C THR A 611 -14.37 -12.23 -0.80
N ASN A 612 -13.22 -11.61 -1.05
CA ASN A 612 -12.97 -10.20 -0.72
C ASN A 612 -13.94 -9.29 -1.47
N ASP A 613 -13.93 -9.36 -2.81
CA ASP A 613 -14.79 -8.55 -3.68
C ASP A 613 -16.26 -9.03 -3.59
N LEU A 614 -16.51 -10.36 -3.45
CA LEU A 614 -17.86 -10.88 -3.24
C LEU A 614 -18.53 -10.32 -1.99
N THR A 615 -17.80 -10.25 -0.87
CA THR A 615 -18.32 -9.69 0.39
C THR A 615 -18.59 -8.20 0.22
N GLN A 616 -17.65 -7.45 -0.35
CA GLN A 616 -17.80 -6.02 -0.62
C GLN A 616 -19.06 -5.70 -1.43
N TYR A 617 -19.29 -6.38 -2.56
CA TYR A 617 -20.45 -6.10 -3.41
C TYR A 617 -21.76 -6.65 -2.83
N THR A 618 -21.72 -7.77 -2.11
CA THR A 618 -22.92 -8.33 -1.45
C THR A 618 -23.39 -7.42 -0.32
N MET A 619 -22.45 -6.88 0.46
CA MET A 619 -22.74 -6.05 1.63
C MET A 619 -22.79 -4.56 1.31
N ALA A 620 -22.46 -4.18 0.07
CA ALA A 620 -22.29 -2.79 -0.38
C ALA A 620 -21.38 -1.99 0.58
N ALA A 621 -20.28 -2.62 0.98
CA ALA A 621 -19.33 -2.10 1.96
C ALA A 621 -17.93 -2.02 1.34
N GLU A 622 -17.36 -0.82 1.24
CA GLU A 622 -16.01 -0.63 0.70
C GLU A 622 -14.95 -1.08 1.71
N ARG A 623 -14.00 -1.91 1.27
CA ARG A 623 -12.93 -2.45 2.13
C ARG A 623 -11.96 -1.43 2.71
N GLY A 624 -11.79 -0.29 2.04
CA GLY A 624 -10.94 0.80 2.51
C GLY A 624 -11.58 1.67 3.59
N ASP A 625 -12.89 1.54 3.83
CA ASP A 625 -13.60 2.36 4.82
C ASP A 625 -13.69 1.64 6.17
N GLU A 626 -12.92 2.11 7.14
CA GLU A 626 -12.86 1.57 8.51
C GLU A 626 -14.24 1.47 9.17
N ARG A 627 -15.15 2.42 8.85
CA ARG A 627 -16.50 2.47 9.43
C ARG A 627 -17.37 1.30 8.98
N LEU A 628 -17.00 0.65 7.88
CA LEU A 628 -17.72 -0.46 7.26
C LEU A 628 -17.11 -1.82 7.58
N ALA A 629 -15.97 -1.88 8.29
CA ALA A 629 -15.29 -3.12 8.66
C ALA A 629 -16.22 -4.21 9.26
N PRO A 630 -17.21 -3.91 10.14
CA PRO A 630 -18.12 -4.93 10.65
C PRO A 630 -18.94 -5.65 9.58
N LEU A 631 -19.26 -4.98 8.46
CA LEU A 631 -20.02 -5.56 7.35
C LEU A 631 -19.15 -6.53 6.52
N LEU A 632 -17.83 -6.36 6.53
CA LEU A 632 -16.88 -7.10 5.70
C LEU A 632 -16.41 -8.42 6.31
N THR A 633 -17.07 -8.88 7.37
CA THR A 633 -16.78 -10.19 7.96
C THR A 633 -17.09 -11.29 6.96
N GLY A 634 -16.18 -12.22 6.74
CA GLY A 634 -16.34 -13.20 5.67
C GLY A 634 -17.41 -14.27 5.87
N THR A 635 -17.78 -14.56 7.11
CA THR A 635 -18.81 -15.55 7.47
C THR A 635 -20.22 -14.98 7.46
N GLN A 636 -20.44 -13.82 6.80
CA GLN A 636 -21.78 -13.28 6.64
C GLN A 636 -22.70 -14.34 6.02
N PRO A 637 -23.88 -14.61 6.60
CA PRO A 637 -24.80 -15.62 6.09
C PRO A 637 -25.18 -15.40 4.61
N ALA A 638 -25.29 -14.14 4.18
CA ALA A 638 -25.52 -13.78 2.78
C ALA A 638 -24.38 -14.25 1.86
N VAL A 639 -23.12 -14.08 2.27
CA VAL A 639 -21.95 -14.53 1.50
C VAL A 639 -21.87 -16.05 1.48
N LEU A 640 -22.09 -16.72 2.61
CA LEU A 640 -22.14 -18.18 2.68
C LEU A 640 -23.24 -18.77 1.77
N ARG A 641 -24.38 -18.08 1.66
CA ARG A 641 -25.45 -18.46 0.71
C ARG A 641 -24.98 -18.39 -0.73
N LEU A 642 -24.29 -17.32 -1.12
CA LEU A 642 -23.73 -17.18 -2.47
C LEU A 642 -22.65 -18.24 -2.77
N VAL A 643 -21.84 -18.62 -1.78
CA VAL A 643 -20.91 -19.75 -1.90
C VAL A 643 -21.69 -21.04 -2.19
N LYS A 644 -22.73 -21.34 -1.40
CA LYS A 644 -23.57 -22.53 -1.62
C LYS A 644 -24.22 -22.53 -2.99
N ASP A 645 -24.80 -21.41 -3.41
CA ASP A 645 -25.50 -21.31 -4.68
C ASP A 645 -24.53 -21.50 -5.85
N THR A 646 -23.30 -20.99 -5.73
CA THR A 646 -22.23 -21.22 -6.70
C THR A 646 -21.84 -22.69 -6.78
N VAL A 647 -21.62 -23.36 -5.63
CA VAL A 647 -21.31 -24.80 -5.59
C VAL A 647 -22.44 -25.63 -6.20
N CYS A 648 -23.69 -25.37 -5.83
CA CYS A 648 -24.84 -26.08 -6.37
C CYS A 648 -24.97 -25.90 -7.89
N GLY A 649 -24.76 -24.68 -8.39
CA GLY A 649 -24.79 -24.39 -9.82
C GLY A 649 -23.65 -25.05 -10.60
N ALA A 650 -22.46 -25.15 -10.01
CA ALA A 650 -21.31 -25.83 -10.59
C ALA A 650 -21.49 -27.36 -10.62
N ASP A 651 -21.91 -27.94 -9.49
CA ASP A 651 -22.15 -29.37 -9.33
C ASP A 651 -23.19 -29.92 -10.30
N ALA A 652 -24.22 -29.13 -10.62
CA ALA A 652 -25.25 -29.48 -11.61
C ALA A 652 -24.67 -29.78 -13.01
N HIS A 653 -23.46 -29.29 -13.29
CA HIS A 653 -22.74 -29.47 -14.54
C HIS A 653 -21.39 -30.18 -14.37
N GLY A 654 -21.12 -30.76 -13.19
CA GLY A 654 -19.86 -31.46 -12.89
C GLY A 654 -18.63 -30.54 -12.93
N ARG A 655 -18.80 -29.26 -12.59
CA ARG A 655 -17.71 -28.28 -12.48
C ARG A 655 -17.27 -28.18 -11.02
N TRP A 656 -15.98 -27.98 -10.79
CA TRP A 656 -15.44 -27.82 -9.45
C TRP A 656 -15.40 -26.34 -9.02
N VAL A 657 -15.40 -26.10 -7.71
CA VAL A 657 -15.39 -24.75 -7.13
C VAL A 657 -14.25 -24.62 -6.13
N GLY A 658 -13.41 -23.61 -6.36
CA GLY A 658 -12.39 -23.16 -5.43
C GLY A 658 -12.78 -21.89 -4.68
N VAL A 659 -11.97 -21.50 -3.69
CA VAL A 659 -12.02 -20.20 -3.02
C VAL A 659 -10.60 -19.66 -2.93
N CYS A 660 -10.36 -18.44 -3.45
CA CYS A 660 -9.04 -17.81 -3.44
C CYS A 660 -8.99 -16.46 -2.70
N GLY A 661 -10.11 -16.01 -2.13
CA GLY A 661 -10.11 -14.85 -1.23
C GLY A 661 -9.48 -15.16 0.14
N GLU A 662 -9.20 -14.14 0.94
CA GLU A 662 -8.44 -14.28 2.20
C GLU A 662 -9.10 -15.25 3.20
N LEU A 663 -10.42 -15.38 3.14
CA LEU A 663 -11.18 -16.32 3.97
C LEU A 663 -10.82 -17.79 3.75
N ALA A 664 -10.25 -18.16 2.60
CA ALA A 664 -9.77 -19.53 2.40
C ALA A 664 -8.62 -19.89 3.36
N GLY A 665 -7.88 -18.89 3.85
CA GLY A 665 -6.81 -19.04 4.84
C GLY A 665 -7.28 -19.06 6.29
N ASP A 666 -8.57 -18.79 6.53
CA ASP A 666 -9.17 -18.87 7.87
C ASP A 666 -9.62 -20.31 8.14
N ALA A 667 -9.03 -20.96 9.14
CA ALA A 667 -9.29 -22.37 9.44
C ALA A 667 -10.78 -22.68 9.69
N THR A 668 -11.50 -21.76 10.34
CA THR A 668 -12.92 -21.91 10.64
C THR A 668 -13.76 -21.81 9.37
N ALA A 669 -13.52 -20.78 8.55
CA ALA A 669 -14.23 -20.59 7.29
C ALA A 669 -13.89 -21.70 6.28
N ALA A 670 -12.64 -22.15 6.21
CA ALA A 670 -12.20 -23.27 5.38
C ALA A 670 -13.01 -24.55 5.63
N VAL A 671 -13.26 -24.87 6.91
CA VAL A 671 -14.11 -26.02 7.29
C VAL A 671 -15.54 -25.82 6.82
N LEU A 672 -16.11 -24.62 6.98
CA LEU A 672 -17.46 -24.32 6.49
C LEU A 672 -17.54 -24.41 4.95
N PHE A 673 -16.55 -23.88 4.23
CA PHE A 673 -16.48 -23.96 2.77
C PHE A 673 -16.37 -25.39 2.26
N ALA A 674 -15.51 -26.21 2.88
CA ALA A 674 -15.46 -27.65 2.59
C ALA A 674 -16.82 -28.32 2.85
N GLY A 675 -17.49 -27.95 3.95
CA GLY A 675 -18.85 -28.37 4.26
C GLY A 675 -19.90 -27.95 3.22
N LEU A 676 -19.73 -26.80 2.57
CA LEU A 676 -20.59 -26.33 1.47
C LEU A 676 -20.29 -27.01 0.13
N GLY A 677 -19.21 -27.79 0.04
CA GLY A 677 -18.81 -28.53 -1.17
C GLY A 677 -17.68 -27.87 -1.98
N VAL A 678 -17.00 -26.87 -1.44
CA VAL A 678 -15.76 -26.32 -2.04
C VAL A 678 -14.68 -27.40 -2.04
N SER A 679 -14.04 -27.59 -3.20
CA SER A 679 -13.04 -28.64 -3.41
C SER A 679 -11.59 -28.12 -3.43
N GLU A 680 -11.38 -26.81 -3.62
CA GLU A 680 -10.07 -26.16 -3.62
C GLU A 680 -10.08 -24.91 -2.72
N LEU A 681 -9.08 -24.76 -1.87
CA LEU A 681 -8.87 -23.58 -1.02
C LEU A 681 -7.49 -23.01 -1.32
N SER A 682 -7.41 -21.73 -1.67
CA SER A 682 -6.17 -21.06 -2.03
C SER A 682 -5.95 -19.80 -1.19
N MET A 683 -4.78 -19.70 -0.56
CA MET A 683 -4.50 -18.73 0.51
C MET A 683 -3.03 -18.27 0.54
N ALA A 684 -2.67 -17.33 1.42
CA ALA A 684 -1.26 -16.99 1.62
C ALA A 684 -0.44 -18.24 2.00
N PRO A 685 0.78 -18.45 1.44
CA PRO A 685 1.58 -19.65 1.67
C PRO A 685 1.76 -20.05 3.14
N ALA A 686 1.92 -19.06 4.03
CA ALA A 686 2.11 -19.27 5.45
C ALA A 686 0.94 -19.96 6.17
N LEU A 687 -0.28 -19.88 5.61
CA LEU A 687 -1.51 -20.41 6.20
C LEU A 687 -1.83 -21.84 5.73
N VAL A 688 -1.17 -22.33 4.68
CA VAL A 688 -1.40 -23.67 4.11
C VAL A 688 -1.28 -24.79 5.16
N PRO A 689 -0.24 -24.84 6.02
CA PRO A 689 -0.14 -25.89 7.02
C PRO A 689 -1.31 -25.91 8.01
N ASP A 690 -1.74 -24.73 8.46
CA ASP A 690 -2.77 -24.56 9.47
C ASP A 690 -4.15 -24.95 8.92
N VAL A 691 -4.48 -24.56 7.69
CA VAL A 691 -5.73 -24.96 7.04
C VAL A 691 -5.76 -26.47 6.77
N LYS A 692 -4.65 -27.07 6.32
CA LYS A 692 -4.55 -28.53 6.20
C LYS A 692 -4.76 -29.24 7.53
N ALA A 693 -4.21 -28.71 8.62
CA ALA A 693 -4.39 -29.27 9.95
C ALA A 693 -5.84 -29.18 10.42
N ALA A 694 -6.51 -28.05 10.18
CA ALA A 694 -7.91 -27.85 10.50
C ALA A 694 -8.83 -28.83 9.76
N LEU A 695 -8.66 -28.97 8.45
CA LEU A 695 -9.41 -29.95 7.64
C LEU A 695 -9.20 -31.38 8.16
N ARG A 696 -7.95 -31.76 8.47
CA ARG A 696 -7.61 -33.08 9.03
C ARG A 696 -8.21 -33.34 10.42
N GLY A 697 -8.68 -32.31 11.12
CA GLY A 697 -9.33 -32.42 12.43
C GLY A 697 -10.79 -32.85 12.36
N VAL A 698 -11.46 -32.67 11.23
CA VAL A 698 -12.93 -32.76 11.10
C VAL A 698 -13.37 -33.78 10.06
N ASP A 699 -14.49 -34.47 10.29
CA ASP A 699 -15.13 -35.28 9.24
C ASP A 699 -15.98 -34.37 8.34
N LEU A 700 -16.03 -34.65 7.03
CA LEU A 700 -16.81 -33.84 6.09
C LEU A 700 -18.30 -33.78 6.45
N ALA A 701 -18.85 -34.86 7.01
CA ALA A 701 -20.24 -34.89 7.47
C ALA A 701 -20.52 -33.88 8.60
N GLN A 702 -19.56 -33.66 9.50
CA GLN A 702 -19.67 -32.67 10.58
C GLN A 702 -19.56 -31.25 10.00
N ALA A 703 -18.61 -31.03 9.11
CA ALA A 703 -18.44 -29.76 8.40
C ALA A 703 -19.70 -29.37 7.62
N ARG A 704 -20.32 -30.31 6.90
CA ARG A 704 -21.62 -30.13 6.19
C ARG A 704 -22.74 -29.70 7.13
N ALA A 705 -22.87 -30.36 8.29
CA ALA A 705 -23.89 -30.02 9.27
C ALA A 705 -23.71 -28.60 9.83
N ALA A 706 -22.47 -28.24 10.20
CA ALA A 706 -22.15 -26.90 10.68
C ALA A 706 -22.37 -25.83 9.59
N ALA A 707 -21.94 -26.09 8.36
CA ALA A 707 -22.15 -25.20 7.22
C ALA A 707 -23.63 -24.96 6.95
N HIS A 708 -24.47 -26.00 6.98
CA HIS A 708 -25.91 -25.84 6.83
C HIS A 708 -26.56 -25.05 7.96
N GLN A 709 -26.08 -25.18 9.20
CA GLN A 709 -26.56 -24.34 10.31
C GLN A 709 -26.09 -22.89 10.15
N ALA A 710 -24.86 -22.68 9.69
CA ALA A 710 -24.28 -21.35 9.48
C ALA A 710 -25.02 -20.54 8.41
N LEU A 711 -25.75 -21.20 7.51
CA LEU A 711 -26.61 -20.58 6.52
C LEU A 711 -27.94 -20.04 7.09
N GLU A 712 -28.32 -20.44 8.29
CA GLU A 712 -29.63 -20.17 8.91
C GLU A 712 -29.53 -19.27 10.16
N VAL A 713 -28.33 -18.87 10.57
CA VAL A 713 -28.11 -17.94 11.68
C VAL A 713 -28.19 -16.48 11.23
N ASP A 714 -28.48 -15.59 12.17
CA ASP A 714 -28.72 -14.16 11.88
C ASP A 714 -27.44 -13.29 11.87
N SER A 715 -26.26 -13.85 12.18
CA SER A 715 -25.02 -13.06 12.25
C SER A 715 -23.77 -13.82 11.82
N ALA A 716 -22.79 -13.08 11.29
CA ALA A 716 -21.48 -13.62 10.91
C ALA A 716 -20.73 -14.25 12.09
N ALA A 717 -20.85 -13.70 13.29
CA ALA A 717 -20.24 -14.24 14.51
C ALA A 717 -20.83 -15.60 14.89
N ALA A 718 -22.16 -15.73 14.83
CA ALA A 718 -22.83 -17.02 15.07
C ALA A 718 -22.44 -18.06 14.01
N ALA A 719 -22.31 -17.66 12.75
CA ALA A 719 -21.86 -18.54 11.66
C ALA A 719 -20.42 -19.02 11.89
N ARG A 720 -19.52 -18.11 12.26
CA ARG A 720 -18.12 -18.44 12.61
C ARG A 720 -18.06 -19.40 13.79
N ALA A 721 -18.84 -19.16 14.85
CA ALA A 721 -18.85 -20.01 16.03
C ALA A 721 -19.18 -21.49 15.72
N LEU A 722 -20.01 -21.75 14.71
CA LEU A 722 -20.35 -23.12 14.29
C LEU A 722 -19.17 -23.87 13.67
N GLY A 723 -18.36 -23.19 12.85
CA GLY A 723 -17.15 -23.80 12.31
C GLY A 723 -16.06 -23.93 13.39
N ALA A 724 -15.94 -22.92 14.26
CA ALA A 724 -14.97 -22.93 15.36
C ALA A 724 -15.25 -24.06 16.36
N ALA A 725 -16.52 -24.41 16.60
CA ALA A 725 -16.89 -25.51 17.49
C ALA A 725 -16.42 -26.90 17.00
N LEU A 726 -15.93 -27.02 15.76
CA LEU A 726 -15.36 -28.25 15.21
C LEU A 726 -13.84 -28.37 15.39
N LEU A 727 -13.16 -27.27 15.73
CA LEU A 727 -11.70 -27.13 15.85
C LEU A 727 -11.29 -26.98 17.32
#